data_AF-A0A3L6LD64-F1
#
_entry.id   AF-A0A3L6LD64-F1
#
_cell.length_a   1.000
_cell.length_b   1.000
_cell.length_c   1.000
_cell.angle_alpha   90.00
_cell.angle_beta   90.00
_cell.angle_gamma   90.00
#
_symmetry.space_group_name_H-M   'P 1'
#
loop_
_entity.id
_entity.type
_entity.pdbx_description
1 polymer ?
#
loop_
_entity_poly.entity_id
_entity_poly.type
_entity_poly.pdbx_seq_one_letter_code
_entity_poly.pdbx_strand_id
1 'polypeptide(L)'
;MMCTATVMRTPSAVLCLLLAATLTLSTPVAVRGEVLKDATPTVVTVWYNATSGGFYATDGLASGKYAAIVNVSNTFNKTGWDVVTAVANDGFMHLPGEAEPSAERVLLAYKAVGFGEGYATYESMKASINNTFEGPEGLSALLSDAPQAQHWIEEHVRYMDAAKFESSAFYTQLRNMLALIDGMVAGYNARAPADERLDRMKLLMYNMQAEIGDIVRATSPAEVLDDMRQMMPRWFVDTHCSAFVKVVKDDIYFGHATWSSFNTMLRQYKTYAFGGRFVTMSSYPGLAHSVDDWYMTHKRLAVMETTNVIHNATLLRNHVGSSSVATFLRAMIANFIAVDAPSWVSNFSRESSGAYNNQWMVLNMGAVESEAMFKNMAPNTFWVLEQLPGTAPPLGITSKDMTSVLNTTGYWASYNRPYFPNVYNLSGTLKMQEEYGDFYSYKNYSRARIFERDQGSVVDIESMKRLMRYNNYTKDPFSLIPNCTGAVGMDDDGNVTNVCKPPYSAMLSIAARGDLNPPGNATEYGPLVRSVGHVNSGAIDAKIATWTGMVKNPESYTAHVVCGPTTDNQPPFQWVDGMFDPMPPTYGLLKLYNFSFVVMETPFFKSDVVDVVWWIISGIGIGATILLLSIVLYYNTECSVGVDEDELLPEEAEGLIDPQN
;
A
#
# COMPACT_ATOMS: atom_id res chain seq x y z
N MET A 1 -30.40 -25.13 -63.87
CA MET A 1 -31.45 -24.55 -64.74
C MET A 1 -32.36 -23.70 -63.87
N MET A 2 -32.42 -22.39 -64.17
CA MET A 2 -33.50 -21.39 -63.91
C MET A 2 -34.19 -21.39 -62.52
N CYS A 3 -34.03 -20.31 -61.73
CA CYS A 3 -34.92 -19.11 -61.67
C CYS A 3 -36.33 -19.48 -61.16
N THR A 4 -36.93 -18.92 -60.10
CA THR A 4 -37.11 -17.52 -59.66
C THR A 4 -37.75 -17.52 -58.25
N ALA A 5 -37.35 -16.65 -57.31
CA ALA A 5 -38.08 -15.48 -56.76
C ALA A 5 -39.64 -15.58 -56.81
N THR A 6 -40.46 -15.20 -55.80
CA THR A 6 -40.52 -13.86 -55.17
C THR A 6 -41.60 -13.83 -54.04
N VAL A 7 -41.25 -13.24 -52.88
CA VAL A 7 -42.01 -12.28 -52.02
C VAL A 7 -43.25 -12.66 -51.19
N MET A 8 -43.02 -12.56 -49.86
CA MET A 8 -43.74 -11.92 -48.74
C MET A 8 -45.28 -11.94 -48.64
N ARG A 9 -45.74 -12.29 -47.43
CA ARG A 9 -46.58 -11.45 -46.55
C ARG A 9 -46.60 -12.01 -45.13
N THR A 10 -46.10 -11.24 -44.17
CA THR A 10 -46.47 -11.29 -42.74
C THR A 10 -47.58 -10.24 -42.51
N PRO A 11 -48.42 -10.32 -41.45
CA PRO A 11 -48.00 -9.87 -40.12
C PRO A 11 -48.64 -10.58 -38.90
N SER A 12 -47.98 -10.36 -37.75
CA SER A 12 -48.52 -10.39 -36.37
C SER A 12 -48.88 -11.77 -35.77
N ALA A 13 -48.70 -12.07 -34.49
CA ALA A 13 -47.93 -11.54 -33.37
C ALA A 13 -48.20 -12.54 -32.20
N VAL A 14 -47.17 -12.81 -31.39
CA VAL A 14 -47.26 -13.13 -29.94
C VAL A 14 -47.60 -14.57 -29.47
N LEU A 15 -46.59 -15.10 -28.75
CA LEU A 15 -46.56 -16.05 -27.60
C LEU A 15 -46.87 -17.55 -27.79
N CYS A 16 -45.85 -18.39 -27.60
CA CYS A 16 -45.73 -19.26 -26.42
C CYS A 16 -44.34 -19.93 -26.33
N LEU A 17 -43.69 -19.76 -25.18
CA LEU A 17 -42.47 -20.45 -24.74
C LEU A 17 -42.75 -21.93 -24.44
N LEU A 18 -41.78 -22.83 -24.72
CA LEU A 18 -41.10 -23.67 -23.71
C LEU A 18 -40.27 -24.84 -24.32
N LEU A 19 -39.08 -25.02 -23.72
CA LEU A 19 -38.23 -26.23 -23.60
C LEU A 19 -37.55 -26.76 -24.89
N ALA A 20 -36.33 -27.30 -24.90
CA ALA A 20 -35.18 -27.42 -24.00
C ALA A 20 -34.11 -28.25 -24.75
N ALA A 21 -32.89 -28.30 -24.18
CA ALA A 21 -31.77 -29.23 -24.45
C ALA A 21 -30.79 -28.82 -25.57
N THR A 22 -29.72 -28.08 -25.24
CA THR A 22 -28.39 -28.54 -24.74
C THR A 22 -27.54 -29.29 -25.76
N LEU A 23 -26.48 -28.63 -26.23
CA LEU A 23 -25.21 -29.28 -26.53
C LEU A 23 -24.06 -28.33 -26.25
N THR A 24 -23.25 -28.79 -25.29
CA THR A 24 -22.06 -28.21 -24.70
C THR A 24 -20.89 -28.21 -25.68
N LEU A 25 -20.23 -27.06 -25.85
CA LEU A 25 -18.83 -26.98 -26.28
C LEU A 25 -18.13 -25.94 -25.41
N SER A 26 -17.34 -26.46 -24.46
CA SER A 26 -16.44 -25.74 -23.58
C SER A 26 -15.29 -25.13 -24.37
N THR A 27 -15.20 -23.80 -24.36
CA THR A 27 -13.95 -23.07 -24.63
C THR A 27 -13.47 -22.45 -23.32
N PRO A 28 -12.15 -22.43 -23.05
CA PRO A 28 -11.61 -21.78 -21.88
C PRO A 28 -11.81 -20.27 -22.05
N VAL A 29 -12.64 -19.67 -21.21
CA VAL A 29 -12.79 -18.23 -21.12
C VAL A 29 -11.50 -17.68 -20.53
N ALA A 30 -10.57 -17.29 -21.40
CA ALA A 30 -9.53 -16.34 -21.04
C ALA A 30 -10.23 -15.00 -20.79
N VAL A 31 -10.54 -14.72 -19.51
CA VAL A 31 -10.95 -13.38 -19.08
C VAL A 31 -9.73 -12.48 -19.26
N ARG A 32 -9.62 -11.82 -20.41
CA ARG A 32 -8.75 -10.64 -20.55
C ARG A 32 -9.31 -9.62 -19.55
N GLY A 33 -8.53 -9.30 -18.52
CA GLY A 33 -8.87 -8.20 -17.63
C GLY A 33 -9.07 -6.92 -18.44
N GLU A 34 -10.18 -6.23 -18.19
CA GLU A 34 -10.39 -4.90 -18.75
C GLU A 34 -9.32 -3.97 -18.17
N VAL A 35 -8.50 -3.38 -19.05
CA VAL A 35 -7.66 -2.25 -18.70
C VAL A 35 -8.59 -1.05 -18.59
N LEU A 36 -8.66 -0.44 -17.41
CA LEU A 36 -9.58 0.66 -17.16
C LEU A 36 -9.19 1.91 -17.97
N LYS A 37 -9.94 2.20 -19.04
CA LYS A 37 -9.83 3.45 -19.82
C LYS A 37 -11.14 4.23 -19.96
N ASP A 38 -12.26 3.74 -19.40
CA ASP A 38 -13.62 4.17 -19.78
C ASP A 38 -14.37 5.07 -18.76
N ALA A 39 -13.67 6.04 -18.15
CA ALA A 39 -14.33 7.14 -17.44
C ALA A 39 -13.69 8.47 -17.86
N THR A 40 -14.50 9.47 -18.22
CA THR A 40 -14.01 10.84 -18.40
C THR A 40 -13.47 11.33 -17.06
N PRO A 41 -12.15 11.52 -16.90
CA PRO A 41 -11.58 11.88 -15.61
C PRO A 41 -11.96 13.32 -15.26
N THR A 42 -12.18 13.58 -13.97
CA THR A 42 -12.13 14.95 -13.44
C THR A 42 -10.67 15.39 -13.51
N VAL A 43 -10.39 16.41 -14.31
CA VAL A 43 -9.05 16.99 -14.46
C VAL A 43 -8.99 18.31 -13.72
N VAL A 44 -8.07 18.41 -12.77
CA VAL A 44 -7.80 19.64 -11.99
C VAL A 44 -6.41 20.13 -12.31
N THR A 45 -6.33 21.23 -13.07
CA THR A 45 -5.10 22.01 -13.25
C THR A 45 -4.94 22.95 -12.08
N VAL A 46 -3.79 22.89 -11.41
CA VAL A 46 -3.43 23.71 -10.24
C VAL A 46 -2.46 24.80 -10.66
N TRP A 47 -2.80 26.04 -10.33
CA TRP A 47 -2.03 27.23 -10.65
C TRP A 47 -1.52 27.90 -9.38
N TYR A 48 -0.25 28.31 -9.37
CA TYR A 48 0.38 29.06 -8.28
C TYR A 48 0.41 30.56 -8.59
N ASN A 49 -0.12 31.38 -7.69
CA ASN A 49 -0.08 32.83 -7.78
C ASN A 49 1.02 33.38 -6.87
N ALA A 50 2.14 33.83 -7.47
CA ALA A 50 3.30 34.33 -6.75
C ALA A 50 3.04 35.61 -5.94
N THR A 51 2.03 36.42 -6.29
CA THR A 51 1.65 37.64 -5.55
C THR A 51 0.95 37.29 -4.24
N SER A 52 0.03 36.32 -4.28
CA SER A 52 -0.73 35.88 -3.09
C SER A 52 -0.05 34.77 -2.29
N GLY A 53 0.90 34.05 -2.90
CA GLY A 53 1.48 32.82 -2.35
C GLY A 53 0.52 31.62 -2.32
N GLY A 54 -0.66 31.74 -2.93
CA GLY A 54 -1.73 30.72 -2.92
C GLY A 54 -1.87 29.90 -4.20
N PHE A 55 -2.72 28.87 -4.13
CA PHE A 55 -3.09 28.00 -5.25
C PHE A 55 -4.57 28.14 -5.60
N TYR A 56 -4.91 27.88 -6.86
CA TYR A 56 -6.30 27.78 -7.33
C TYR A 56 -6.44 26.72 -8.41
N ALA A 57 -7.66 26.18 -8.55
CA ALA A 57 -8.01 25.17 -9.54
C ALA A 57 -8.68 25.81 -10.76
N THR A 58 -8.38 25.28 -11.96
CA THR A 58 -8.99 25.62 -13.28
C THR A 58 -8.62 26.99 -13.89
N ASP A 59 -8.74 27.09 -15.23
CA ASP A 59 -8.28 28.21 -16.05
C ASP A 59 -9.14 29.46 -15.85
N GLY A 60 -8.59 30.46 -15.17
CA GLY A 60 -9.32 31.71 -14.90
C GLY A 60 -8.48 32.92 -14.51
N LEU A 61 -7.15 32.80 -14.47
CA LEU A 61 -6.29 33.93 -14.10
C LEU A 61 -5.06 33.96 -15.01
N ALA A 62 -4.96 35.02 -15.79
CA ALA A 62 -3.85 35.30 -16.71
C ALA A 62 -2.48 35.52 -16.03
N SER A 63 -2.32 35.19 -14.74
CA SER A 63 -1.17 35.58 -13.90
C SER A 63 -0.56 34.45 -13.05
N GLY A 64 -1.08 33.22 -13.09
CA GLY A 64 -0.51 32.09 -12.34
C GLY A 64 0.48 31.24 -13.13
N LYS A 65 1.35 30.52 -12.44
CA LYS A 65 2.20 29.48 -13.02
C LYS A 65 1.56 28.11 -12.84
N TYR A 66 1.47 27.31 -13.91
CA TYR A 66 0.97 25.93 -13.85
C TYR A 66 1.89 25.07 -12.99
N ALA A 67 1.38 24.54 -11.88
CA ALA A 67 2.19 23.89 -10.84
C ALA A 67 1.96 22.37 -10.74
N ALA A 68 0.74 21.88 -10.98
CA ALA A 68 0.41 20.46 -10.94
C ALA A 68 -0.89 20.17 -11.71
N ILE A 69 -1.07 18.91 -12.11
CA ILE A 69 -2.32 18.38 -12.65
C ILE A 69 -2.75 17.15 -11.86
N VAL A 70 -4.04 17.07 -11.56
CA VAL A 70 -4.63 15.93 -10.85
C VAL A 70 -5.78 15.38 -11.68
N ASN A 71 -5.69 14.10 -12.03
CA ASN A 71 -6.70 13.36 -12.76
C ASN A 71 -7.37 12.38 -11.80
N VAL A 72 -8.70 12.46 -11.67
CA VAL A 72 -9.51 11.54 -10.87
C VAL A 72 -10.51 10.83 -11.78
N SER A 73 -10.31 9.53 -11.99
CA SER A 73 -11.28 8.67 -12.66
C SER A 73 -12.23 8.08 -11.61
N ASN A 74 -13.47 8.55 -11.61
CA ASN A 74 -14.50 8.11 -10.67
C ASN A 74 -15.07 6.75 -11.12
N THR A 75 -14.33 5.68 -10.84
CA THR A 75 -14.65 4.30 -11.25
C THR A 75 -15.04 3.39 -10.08
N PHE A 76 -15.15 3.92 -8.86
CA PHE A 76 -15.47 3.14 -7.66
C PHE A 76 -16.75 2.30 -7.80
N ASN A 77 -17.81 2.82 -8.42
CA ASN A 77 -19.05 2.05 -8.63
C ASN A 77 -18.93 0.93 -9.68
N LYS A 78 -17.90 0.96 -10.55
CA LYS A 78 -17.66 -0.03 -11.60
C LYS A 78 -16.68 -1.11 -11.15
N THR A 79 -15.62 -0.71 -10.43
CA THR A 79 -14.48 -1.59 -10.12
C THR A 79 -14.16 -1.69 -8.64
N GLY A 80 -14.82 -0.88 -7.82
CA GLY A 80 -14.49 -0.69 -6.42
C GLY A 80 -13.25 0.16 -6.19
N TRP A 81 -12.70 0.83 -7.22
CA TRP A 81 -11.58 1.77 -7.10
C TRP A 81 -11.85 3.04 -7.88
N ASP A 82 -11.67 4.20 -7.28
CA ASP A 82 -11.34 5.41 -8.03
C ASP A 82 -9.85 5.42 -8.36
N VAL A 83 -9.45 6.03 -9.47
CA VAL A 83 -8.03 6.16 -9.85
C VAL A 83 -7.62 7.62 -9.77
N VAL A 84 -6.59 7.91 -8.97
CA VAL A 84 -6.08 9.28 -8.77
C VAL A 84 -4.63 9.34 -9.24
N THR A 85 -4.36 10.19 -10.22
CA THR A 85 -2.99 10.48 -10.68
C THR A 85 -2.70 11.95 -10.47
N ALA A 86 -1.81 12.27 -9.53
CA ALA A 86 -1.45 13.63 -9.18
C ALA A 86 0.02 13.89 -9.51
N VAL A 87 0.27 14.82 -10.42
CA VAL A 87 1.57 15.03 -11.07
C VAL A 87 1.95 16.49 -10.94
N ALA A 88 3.12 16.75 -10.34
CA ALA A 88 3.72 18.07 -10.37
C ALA A 88 4.23 18.42 -11.78
N ASN A 89 4.07 19.68 -12.18
CA ASN A 89 4.62 20.16 -13.45
C ASN A 89 6.15 20.27 -13.37
N ASP A 90 6.87 19.61 -14.28
CA ASP A 90 8.34 19.59 -14.25
C ASP A 90 8.94 20.99 -14.51
N GLY A 91 8.38 21.75 -15.46
CA GLY A 91 8.80 23.13 -15.76
C GLY A 91 8.49 24.14 -14.65
N PHE A 92 7.62 23.80 -13.70
CA PHE A 92 7.40 24.59 -12.48
C PHE A 92 8.49 24.32 -11.45
N MET A 93 8.96 23.07 -11.35
CA MET A 93 10.04 22.69 -10.44
C MET A 93 11.41 23.12 -10.98
N HIS A 94 11.67 22.87 -12.26
CA HIS A 94 12.93 23.09 -12.97
C HIS A 94 12.80 24.29 -13.92
N LEU A 95 13.46 25.40 -13.60
CA LEU A 95 13.53 26.52 -14.54
C LEU A 95 14.55 26.23 -15.66
N PRO A 96 14.37 26.83 -16.85
CA PRO A 96 15.33 26.66 -17.94
C PRO A 96 16.77 26.99 -17.51
N GLY A 97 17.69 26.05 -17.71
CA GLY A 97 19.11 26.19 -17.40
C GLY A 97 19.52 25.77 -15.98
N GLU A 98 18.59 25.33 -15.14
CA GLU A 98 18.90 24.76 -13.84
C GLU A 98 19.21 23.26 -13.95
N ALA A 99 20.30 22.81 -13.31
CA ALA A 99 20.64 21.39 -13.23
C ALA A 99 19.72 20.63 -12.26
N GLU A 100 19.33 21.27 -11.16
CA GLU A 100 18.46 20.72 -10.11
C GLU A 100 17.47 21.80 -9.64
N PRO A 101 16.25 21.42 -9.24
CA PRO A 101 15.23 22.37 -8.81
C PRO A 101 15.54 22.87 -7.40
N SER A 102 15.21 24.13 -7.09
CA SER A 102 15.37 24.66 -5.75
C SER A 102 14.42 23.96 -4.77
N ALA A 103 14.87 23.79 -3.53
CA ALA A 103 14.07 23.17 -2.48
C ALA A 103 12.71 23.88 -2.27
N GLU A 104 12.66 25.20 -2.51
CA GLU A 104 11.42 25.98 -2.43
C GLU A 104 10.43 25.64 -3.54
N ARG A 105 10.88 25.46 -4.79
CA ARG A 105 9.99 25.08 -5.90
C ARG A 105 9.50 23.64 -5.77
N VAL A 106 10.36 22.73 -5.31
CA VAL A 106 9.94 21.35 -4.99
C VAL A 106 8.87 21.37 -3.90
N LEU A 107 9.08 22.12 -2.82
CA LEU A 107 8.10 22.26 -1.75
C LEU A 107 6.74 22.77 -2.26
N LEU A 108 6.75 23.82 -3.10
CA LEU A 108 5.54 24.36 -3.71
C LEU A 108 4.84 23.35 -4.63
N ALA A 109 5.59 22.51 -5.34
CA ALA A 109 5.03 21.45 -6.17
C ALA A 109 4.33 20.36 -5.36
N TYR A 110 4.92 19.93 -4.23
CA TYR A 110 4.24 19.01 -3.30
C TYR A 110 2.94 19.61 -2.76
N LYS A 111 2.96 20.89 -2.38
CA LYS A 111 1.76 21.60 -1.94
C LYS A 111 0.71 21.73 -3.05
N ALA A 112 1.12 21.94 -4.29
CA ALA A 112 0.23 22.01 -5.45
C ALA A 112 -0.45 20.66 -5.73
N VAL A 113 0.31 19.56 -5.68
CA VAL A 113 -0.21 18.19 -5.80
C VAL A 113 -1.24 17.89 -4.72
N GLY A 114 -0.91 18.20 -3.46
CA GLY A 114 -1.84 18.08 -2.34
C GLY A 114 -3.12 18.90 -2.57
N PHE A 115 -2.98 20.18 -2.95
CA PHE A 115 -4.11 21.06 -3.24
C PHE A 115 -5.02 20.49 -4.32
N GLY A 116 -4.45 20.02 -5.43
CA GLY A 116 -5.22 19.43 -6.52
C GLY A 116 -6.02 18.22 -6.08
N GLU A 117 -5.43 17.31 -5.30
CA GLU A 117 -6.16 16.14 -4.78
C GLU A 117 -7.24 16.53 -3.79
N GLY A 118 -6.91 17.37 -2.80
CA GLY A 118 -7.88 17.82 -1.80
C GLY A 118 -9.09 18.50 -2.46
N TYR A 119 -8.85 19.28 -3.51
CA TYR A 119 -9.89 19.91 -4.31
C TYR A 119 -10.71 18.88 -5.11
N ALA A 120 -10.04 17.99 -5.85
CA ALA A 120 -10.67 17.05 -6.75
C ALA A 120 -11.47 15.95 -6.02
N THR A 121 -11.05 15.58 -4.81
CA THR A 121 -11.57 14.43 -4.06
C THR A 121 -12.35 14.81 -2.80
N TYR A 122 -12.62 16.11 -2.58
CA TYR A 122 -13.31 16.67 -1.40
C TYR A 122 -14.50 15.83 -0.90
N GLU A 123 -15.43 15.46 -1.78
CA GLU A 123 -16.63 14.70 -1.39
C GLU A 123 -16.27 13.30 -0.85
N SER A 124 -15.36 12.60 -1.54
CA SER A 124 -14.90 11.28 -1.12
C SER A 124 -14.05 11.34 0.16
N MET A 125 -13.25 12.40 0.33
CA MET A 125 -12.51 12.66 1.59
C MET A 125 -13.47 12.83 2.75
N LYS A 126 -14.50 13.66 2.59
CA LYS A 126 -15.54 13.89 3.61
C LYS A 126 -16.22 12.57 4.01
N ALA A 127 -16.63 11.78 3.01
CA ALA A 127 -17.24 10.47 3.25
C ALA A 127 -16.30 9.52 4.01
N SER A 128 -15.03 9.43 3.59
CA SER A 128 -14.02 8.56 4.22
C SER A 128 -13.72 8.98 5.66
N ILE A 129 -13.55 10.28 5.91
CA ILE A 129 -13.36 10.84 7.27
C ILE A 129 -14.59 10.53 8.14
N ASN A 130 -15.81 10.69 7.62
CA ASN A 130 -17.02 10.36 8.37
C ASN A 130 -17.15 8.87 8.70
N ASN A 131 -16.64 7.98 7.84
CA ASN A 131 -16.69 6.55 8.09
C ASN A 131 -15.69 6.09 9.14
N THR A 132 -14.57 6.80 9.30
CA THR A 132 -13.42 6.30 10.07
C THR A 132 -13.08 7.16 11.27
N PHE A 133 -13.21 8.47 11.14
CA PHE A 133 -12.93 9.42 12.21
C PHE A 133 -14.16 9.68 13.08
N GLU A 134 -15.32 9.81 12.45
CA GLU A 134 -16.58 10.13 13.13
C GLU A 134 -17.33 8.86 13.61
N GLY A 135 -18.32 9.08 14.48
CA GLY A 135 -19.23 8.03 14.97
C GLY A 135 -18.80 7.37 16.29
N PRO A 136 -19.65 6.49 16.86
CA PRO A 136 -19.45 5.93 18.20
C PRO A 136 -18.15 5.11 18.37
N GLU A 137 -17.65 4.50 17.29
CA GLU A 137 -16.40 3.72 17.28
C GLU A 137 -15.30 4.38 16.42
N GLY A 138 -15.50 5.63 16.01
CA GLY A 138 -14.53 6.40 15.22
C GLY A 138 -13.33 6.87 16.05
N LEU A 139 -12.29 7.34 15.36
CA LEU A 139 -11.10 7.90 16.00
C LEU A 139 -11.42 9.05 16.98
N SER A 140 -12.41 9.88 16.65
CA SER A 140 -12.82 10.99 17.53
C SER A 140 -13.38 10.50 18.86
N ALA A 141 -14.14 9.41 18.87
CA ALA A 141 -14.66 8.84 20.12
C ALA A 141 -13.52 8.28 20.97
N LEU A 142 -12.60 7.52 20.35
CA LEU A 142 -11.42 6.99 21.03
C LEU A 142 -10.55 8.10 21.64
N LEU A 143 -10.30 9.18 20.89
CA LEU A 143 -9.46 10.29 21.34
C LEU A 143 -10.14 11.16 22.40
N SER A 144 -11.48 11.28 22.37
CA SER A 144 -12.25 12.02 23.38
C SER A 144 -11.98 11.48 24.79
N ASP A 145 -11.85 10.16 24.92
CA ASP A 145 -11.60 9.48 26.19
C ASP A 145 -10.10 9.37 26.53
N ALA A 146 -9.22 9.88 25.67
CA ALA A 146 -7.76 9.80 25.79
C ALA A 146 -7.06 11.16 25.60
N PRO A 147 -7.27 12.15 26.49
CA PRO A 147 -6.68 13.49 26.35
C PRO A 147 -5.14 13.50 26.35
N GLN A 148 -4.49 12.54 27.03
CA GLN A 148 -3.04 12.39 26.99
C GLN A 148 -2.53 11.98 25.60
N ALA A 149 -3.30 11.17 24.86
CA ALA A 149 -2.98 10.80 23.50
C ALA A 149 -3.09 12.01 22.56
N GLN A 150 -4.12 12.85 22.74
CA GLN A 150 -4.24 14.11 21.99
C GLN A 150 -3.04 15.03 22.25
N HIS A 151 -2.63 15.19 23.51
CA HIS A 151 -1.46 15.99 23.85
C HIS A 151 -0.17 15.42 23.24
N TRP A 152 0.02 14.10 23.27
CA TRP A 152 1.15 13.45 22.61
C TRP A 152 1.17 13.73 21.10
N ILE A 153 0.01 13.70 20.44
CA ILE A 153 -0.11 13.99 19.01
C ILE A 153 0.24 15.46 18.72
N GLU A 154 -0.20 16.40 19.56
CA GLU A 154 0.18 17.80 19.42
C GLU A 154 1.70 18.01 19.53
N GLU A 155 2.35 17.38 20.50
CA GLU A 155 3.81 17.41 20.64
C GLU A 155 4.50 16.77 19.43
N HIS A 156 3.96 15.66 18.94
CA HIS A 156 4.49 14.94 17.78
C HIS A 156 4.44 15.79 16.51
N VAL A 157 3.32 16.48 16.27
CA VAL A 157 3.20 17.41 15.15
C VAL A 157 4.15 18.61 15.31
N ARG A 158 4.29 19.16 16.52
CA ARG A 158 5.26 20.24 16.79
C ARG A 158 6.69 19.80 16.52
N TYR A 159 7.07 18.58 16.92
CA TYR A 159 8.38 18.02 16.65
C TYR A 159 8.63 17.92 15.14
N MET A 160 7.70 17.32 14.38
CA MET A 160 7.85 17.21 12.91
C MET A 160 7.94 18.58 12.22
N ASP A 161 7.18 19.58 12.71
CA ASP A 161 7.24 20.94 12.20
C ASP A 161 8.57 21.66 12.49
N ALA A 162 9.29 21.25 13.54
CA ALA A 162 10.66 21.71 13.80
C ALA A 162 11.70 20.90 13.01
N ALA A 163 11.61 19.56 13.03
CA ALA A 163 12.56 18.64 12.44
C ALA A 163 12.65 18.75 10.91
N LYS A 164 11.58 19.19 10.24
CA LYS A 164 11.57 19.40 8.76
C LYS A 164 12.58 20.43 8.25
N PHE A 165 13.21 21.21 9.14
CA PHE A 165 14.26 22.17 8.79
C PHE A 165 15.68 21.63 9.03
N GLU A 166 15.83 20.41 9.55
CA GLU A 166 17.12 19.76 9.69
C GLU A 166 17.73 19.36 8.33
N SER A 167 19.04 19.12 8.32
CA SER A 167 19.77 18.76 7.11
C SER A 167 19.72 17.26 6.87
N SER A 168 19.16 16.84 5.74
CA SER A 168 19.39 15.56 5.02
C SER A 168 18.32 15.38 3.95
N ALA A 169 18.49 14.40 3.06
CA ALA A 169 17.46 14.01 2.10
C ALA A 169 16.14 13.61 2.79
N PHE A 170 16.22 12.91 3.93
CA PHE A 170 15.05 12.51 4.72
C PHE A 170 14.26 13.71 5.23
N TYR A 171 14.89 14.68 5.89
CA TYR A 171 14.19 15.86 6.42
C TYR A 171 13.70 16.80 5.32
N THR A 172 14.44 16.90 4.22
CA THR A 172 13.96 17.60 3.02
C THR A 172 12.69 16.96 2.49
N GLN A 173 12.63 15.63 2.45
CA GLN A 173 11.44 14.92 2.02
C GLN A 173 10.32 14.96 3.06
N LEU A 174 10.60 14.97 4.36
CA LEU A 174 9.61 15.23 5.41
C LEU A 174 8.94 16.59 5.20
N ARG A 175 9.74 17.63 4.94
CA ARG A 175 9.24 18.98 4.63
C ARG A 175 8.30 18.97 3.43
N ASN A 176 8.66 18.25 2.37
CA ASN A 176 7.84 18.09 1.17
C ASN A 176 6.53 17.35 1.45
N MET A 177 6.58 16.24 2.21
CA MET A 177 5.38 15.46 2.55
C MET A 177 4.41 16.25 3.44
N LEU A 178 4.92 17.01 4.42
CA LEU A 178 4.08 17.90 5.23
C LEU A 178 3.44 19.00 4.37
N ALA A 179 4.15 19.53 3.36
CA ALA A 179 3.58 20.49 2.42
C ALA A 179 2.48 19.88 1.54
N LEU A 180 2.59 18.60 1.17
CA LEU A 180 1.51 17.87 0.49
C LEU A 180 0.26 17.79 1.36
N ILE A 181 0.40 17.47 2.65
CA ILE A 181 -0.74 17.49 3.61
C ILE A 181 -1.34 18.90 3.71
N ASP A 182 -0.52 19.94 3.87
CA ASP A 182 -0.99 21.33 3.92
C ASP A 182 -1.72 21.73 2.63
N GLY A 183 -1.23 21.26 1.49
CA GLY A 183 -1.87 21.40 0.20
C GLY A 183 -3.25 20.76 0.19
N MET A 184 -3.35 19.51 0.63
CA MET A 184 -4.59 18.73 0.66
C MET A 184 -5.66 19.40 1.52
N VAL A 185 -5.30 19.93 2.69
CA VAL A 185 -6.21 20.75 3.52
C VAL A 185 -6.69 21.98 2.76
N ALA A 186 -5.78 22.72 2.13
CA ALA A 186 -6.12 23.94 1.39
C ALA A 186 -7.04 23.65 0.18
N GLY A 187 -6.78 22.56 -0.55
CA GLY A 187 -7.58 22.09 -1.66
C GLY A 187 -9.00 21.70 -1.24
N TYR A 188 -9.10 20.89 -0.19
CA TYR A 188 -10.38 20.51 0.42
C TYR A 188 -11.18 21.76 0.83
N ASN A 189 -10.54 22.70 1.54
CA ASN A 189 -11.19 23.90 2.05
C ASN A 189 -11.55 24.94 0.98
N ALA A 190 -10.98 24.85 -0.23
CA ALA A 190 -11.39 25.66 -1.37
C ALA A 190 -12.75 25.21 -1.96
N ARG A 191 -13.21 24.00 -1.62
CA ARG A 191 -14.51 23.43 -2.00
C ARG A 191 -15.49 23.39 -0.83
N ALA A 192 -14.99 23.14 0.38
CA ALA A 192 -15.81 22.90 1.55
C ALA A 192 -16.63 24.15 1.98
N PRO A 193 -17.90 23.97 2.38
CA PRO A 193 -18.64 24.95 3.16
C PRO A 193 -17.90 25.36 4.43
N ALA A 194 -18.19 26.55 4.97
CA ALA A 194 -17.45 27.13 6.09
C ALA A 194 -17.48 26.28 7.37
N ASP A 195 -18.60 25.61 7.63
CA ASP A 195 -18.86 24.74 8.78
C ASP A 195 -18.32 23.32 8.61
N GLU A 196 -17.84 22.96 7.41
CA GLU A 196 -17.29 21.64 7.10
C GLU A 196 -15.79 21.67 6.79
N ARG A 197 -15.14 22.81 7.05
CA ARG A 197 -13.71 22.97 6.78
C ARG A 197 -12.89 21.96 7.57
N LEU A 198 -11.91 21.39 6.89
CA LEU A 198 -10.97 20.44 7.45
C LEU A 198 -9.80 21.18 8.09
N ASP A 199 -9.49 20.83 9.32
CA ASP A 199 -8.28 21.28 10.01
C ASP A 199 -7.09 20.38 9.70
N ARG A 200 -5.87 20.95 9.73
CA ARG A 200 -4.63 20.21 9.47
C ARG A 200 -4.39 19.11 10.51
N MET A 201 -4.62 19.39 11.79
CA MET A 201 -4.44 18.38 12.85
C MET A 201 -5.36 17.20 12.61
N LYS A 202 -6.62 17.45 12.26
CA LYS A 202 -7.58 16.37 11.95
C LYS A 202 -7.13 15.52 10.76
N LEU A 203 -6.64 16.13 9.68
CA LEU A 203 -6.13 15.36 8.53
C LEU A 203 -4.86 14.56 8.88
N LEU A 204 -3.97 15.12 9.70
CA LEU A 204 -2.79 14.41 10.19
C LEU A 204 -3.17 13.22 11.06
N MET A 205 -4.08 13.40 12.04
CA MET A 205 -4.61 12.31 12.85
C MET A 205 -5.27 11.22 11.99
N TYR A 206 -6.01 11.62 10.95
CA TYR A 206 -6.59 10.67 10.00
C TYR A 206 -5.53 9.87 9.24
N ASN A 207 -4.43 10.49 8.81
CA ASN A 207 -3.28 9.80 8.20
C ASN A 207 -2.50 8.93 9.21
N MET A 208 -2.56 9.24 10.50
CA MET A 208 -1.98 8.47 11.59
C MET A 208 -2.93 7.41 12.16
N GLN A 209 -4.06 7.11 11.51
CA GLN A 209 -5.11 6.27 12.09
C GLN A 209 -4.64 4.93 12.65
N ALA A 210 -3.65 4.29 12.01
CA ALA A 210 -3.10 3.01 12.45
C ALA A 210 -2.05 3.14 13.57
N GLU A 211 -1.56 4.35 13.86
CA GLU A 211 -0.68 4.64 15.00
C GLU A 211 -1.48 4.96 16.27
N ILE A 212 -2.69 5.52 16.12
CA ILE A 212 -3.47 6.08 17.23
C ILE A 212 -3.78 5.03 18.30
N GLY A 213 -4.06 3.77 17.93
CA GLY A 213 -4.26 2.69 18.90
C GLY A 213 -3.04 2.45 19.80
N ASP A 214 -1.84 2.39 19.21
CA ASP A 214 -0.59 2.23 19.96
C ASP A 214 -0.29 3.47 20.82
N ILE A 215 -0.55 4.68 20.32
CA ILE A 215 -0.38 5.93 21.07
C ILE A 215 -1.30 5.96 22.30
N VAL A 216 -2.60 5.69 22.13
CA VAL A 216 -3.55 5.64 23.26
C VAL A 216 -3.11 4.61 24.29
N ARG A 217 -2.68 3.41 23.86
CA ARG A 217 -2.16 2.36 24.76
C ARG A 217 -0.89 2.78 25.51
N ALA A 218 -0.05 3.62 24.89
CA ALA A 218 1.17 4.12 25.50
C ALA A 218 0.93 5.26 26.49
N THR A 219 -0.05 6.14 26.24
CA THR A 219 -0.19 7.40 27.00
C THR A 219 -1.33 7.39 28.01
N SER A 220 -2.36 6.57 27.82
CA SER A 220 -3.56 6.64 28.66
C SER A 220 -3.37 6.00 30.04
N PRO A 221 -4.04 6.55 31.08
CA PRO A 221 -4.08 5.95 32.43
C PRO A 221 -4.56 4.51 32.43
N ALA A 222 -4.21 3.76 33.48
CA ALA A 222 -4.59 2.34 33.57
C ALA A 222 -6.11 2.16 33.58
N GLU A 223 -6.84 3.05 34.24
CA GLU A 223 -8.29 3.03 34.37
C GLU A 223 -8.97 3.19 33.00
N VAL A 224 -8.52 4.16 32.20
CA VAL A 224 -9.00 4.37 30.82
C VAL A 224 -8.72 3.15 29.96
N LEU A 225 -7.53 2.56 30.08
CA LEU A 225 -7.18 1.35 29.33
C LEU A 225 -7.98 0.13 29.79
N ASP A 226 -8.33 0.02 31.07
CA ASP A 226 -9.14 -1.07 31.59
C ASP A 226 -10.58 -0.97 31.07
N ASP A 227 -11.16 0.22 31.03
CA ASP A 227 -12.46 0.48 30.41
C ASP A 227 -12.41 0.19 28.90
N MET A 228 -11.37 0.67 28.20
CA MET A 228 -11.15 0.39 26.78
C MET A 228 -10.89 -1.10 26.51
N ARG A 229 -10.27 -1.85 27.43
CA ARG A 229 -10.11 -3.31 27.30
C ARG A 229 -11.44 -4.04 27.46
N GLN A 230 -12.42 -3.48 28.18
CA GLN A 230 -13.76 -4.06 28.23
C GLN A 230 -14.54 -3.77 26.94
N MET A 231 -14.40 -2.54 26.42
CA MET A 231 -15.05 -2.12 25.18
C MET A 231 -14.38 -2.74 23.93
N MET A 232 -13.07 -3.02 24.00
CA MET A 232 -12.20 -3.47 22.90
C MET A 232 -12.46 -2.69 21.60
N PRO A 233 -12.18 -1.37 21.57
CA PRO A 233 -12.38 -0.59 20.36
C PRO A 233 -11.56 -1.20 19.22
N ARG A 234 -12.10 -1.17 18.00
CA ARG A 234 -11.47 -1.78 16.82
C ARG A 234 -9.98 -1.41 16.65
N TRP A 235 -9.62 -0.18 17.01
CA TRP A 235 -8.26 0.38 16.98
C TRP A 235 -7.24 -0.36 17.87
N PHE A 236 -7.69 -1.27 18.74
CA PHE A 236 -6.86 -2.07 19.63
C PHE A 236 -6.78 -3.55 19.21
N VAL A 237 -7.71 -4.00 18.36
CA VAL A 237 -7.91 -5.43 18.04
C VAL A 237 -7.81 -5.74 16.55
N ASP A 238 -7.98 -4.75 15.68
CA ASP A 238 -7.79 -4.91 14.24
C ASP A 238 -6.35 -5.34 13.98
N THR A 239 -6.21 -6.54 13.40
CA THR A 239 -4.93 -7.05 12.90
C THR A 239 -4.96 -6.97 11.39
N HIS A 240 -3.90 -6.39 10.83
CA HIS A 240 -3.88 -6.00 9.43
C HIS A 240 -3.06 -6.96 8.58
N CYS A 241 -3.78 -7.72 7.75
CA CYS A 241 -3.35 -8.12 6.42
C CYS A 241 -2.63 -9.47 6.27
N SER A 242 -2.65 -9.97 5.04
CA SER A 242 -1.89 -11.14 4.60
C SER A 242 -1.07 -10.76 3.39
N ALA A 243 0.21 -11.15 3.39
CA ALA A 243 1.13 -10.82 2.32
C ALA A 243 1.91 -12.06 1.87
N PHE A 244 2.21 -12.12 0.57
CA PHE A 244 2.83 -13.26 -0.04
C PHE A 244 3.73 -12.86 -1.21
N VAL A 245 5.00 -13.26 -1.13
CA VAL A 245 5.96 -13.16 -2.23
C VAL A 245 6.15 -14.56 -2.78
N LYS A 246 5.97 -14.74 -4.09
CA LYS A 246 6.13 -16.04 -4.74
C LYS A 246 6.97 -15.92 -6.00
N VAL A 247 8.03 -16.71 -6.07
CA VAL A 247 8.79 -16.91 -7.29
C VAL A 247 8.19 -18.11 -8.03
N VAL A 248 7.80 -17.90 -9.27
CA VAL A 248 7.35 -18.96 -10.18
C VAL A 248 8.31 -19.07 -11.37
N LYS A 249 8.02 -19.96 -12.31
CA LYS A 249 8.91 -20.25 -13.44
C LYS A 249 9.21 -19.01 -14.28
N ASP A 250 8.18 -18.21 -14.55
CA ASP A 250 8.22 -17.13 -15.54
C ASP A 250 7.90 -15.74 -14.92
N ASP A 251 7.77 -15.63 -13.58
CA ASP A 251 7.48 -14.36 -12.90
C ASP A 251 7.81 -14.37 -11.39
N ILE A 252 7.74 -13.20 -10.76
CA ILE A 252 7.72 -13.02 -9.29
C ILE A 252 6.45 -12.26 -8.92
N TYR A 253 5.64 -12.83 -8.03
CA TYR A 253 4.40 -12.21 -7.53
C TYR A 253 4.61 -11.60 -6.16
N PHE A 254 4.08 -10.39 -5.98
CA PHE A 254 4.15 -9.63 -4.74
C PHE A 254 2.73 -9.19 -4.36
N GLY A 255 2.05 -10.06 -3.60
CA GLY A 255 0.63 -9.96 -3.30
C GLY A 255 0.33 -9.56 -1.87
N HIS A 256 -0.68 -8.73 -1.69
CA HIS A 256 -1.13 -8.20 -0.41
C HIS A 256 -2.66 -8.15 -0.35
N ALA A 257 -3.24 -8.66 0.73
CA ALA A 257 -4.68 -8.60 1.02
C ALA A 257 -4.88 -7.82 2.32
N THR A 258 -5.44 -6.61 2.21
CA THR A 258 -5.66 -5.76 3.37
C THR A 258 -6.77 -6.33 4.22
N TRP A 259 -6.55 -6.47 5.52
CA TRP A 259 -7.65 -6.69 6.46
C TRP A 259 -8.01 -5.38 7.11
N SER A 260 -9.28 -5.02 7.19
CA SER A 260 -9.75 -3.81 7.86
C SER A 260 -11.25 -3.95 8.11
N SER A 261 -11.85 -3.02 8.84
CA SER A 261 -13.31 -2.96 8.88
C SER A 261 -13.91 -2.58 7.54
N PHE A 262 -15.09 -3.12 7.29
CA PHE A 262 -15.78 -2.98 6.02
C PHE A 262 -16.16 -1.53 5.70
N ASN A 263 -16.30 -0.66 6.70
CA ASN A 263 -16.60 0.76 6.51
C ASN A 263 -15.44 1.59 5.94
N THR A 264 -14.24 1.01 5.80
CA THR A 264 -13.10 1.68 5.14
C THR A 264 -13.08 1.43 3.63
N MET A 265 -14.01 0.64 3.06
CA MET A 265 -13.98 0.19 1.66
C MET A 265 -14.25 1.26 0.59
N LEU A 266 -14.09 2.55 0.89
CA LEU A 266 -14.04 3.62 -0.11
C LEU A 266 -12.59 3.73 -0.61
N ARG A 267 -12.29 3.16 -1.79
CA ARG A 267 -10.91 2.89 -2.21
C ARG A 267 -10.45 3.74 -3.37
N GLN A 268 -9.16 4.09 -3.35
CA GLN A 268 -8.47 4.81 -4.40
C GLN A 268 -7.17 4.11 -4.79
N TYR A 269 -6.91 3.96 -6.08
CA TYR A 269 -5.59 3.59 -6.60
C TYR A 269 -4.86 4.88 -6.98
N LYS A 270 -3.80 5.22 -6.23
CA LYS A 270 -3.15 6.52 -6.30
C LYS A 270 -1.77 6.45 -6.92
N THR A 271 -1.42 7.49 -7.66
CA THR A 271 -0.05 7.75 -8.11
C THR A 271 0.31 9.21 -7.84
N TYR A 272 1.40 9.42 -7.11
CA TYR A 272 2.04 10.73 -6.94
C TYR A 272 3.34 10.78 -7.74
N ALA A 273 3.52 11.84 -8.53
CA ALA A 273 4.70 12.02 -9.36
C ALA A 273 5.28 13.45 -9.26
N PHE A 274 6.59 13.53 -9.11
CA PHE A 274 7.40 14.73 -9.02
C PHE A 274 8.61 14.57 -9.94
N GLY A 275 8.46 14.97 -11.21
CA GLY A 275 9.42 14.69 -12.27
C GLY A 275 9.53 13.18 -12.49
N GLY A 276 10.76 12.65 -12.53
CA GLY A 276 11.01 11.21 -12.65
C GLY A 276 10.75 10.38 -11.38
N ARG A 277 10.44 11.01 -10.24
CA ARG A 277 10.16 10.32 -8.98
C ARG A 277 8.67 10.12 -8.79
N PHE A 278 8.24 8.89 -8.64
CA PHE A 278 6.83 8.55 -8.43
C PHE A 278 6.65 7.36 -7.48
N VAL A 279 5.47 7.31 -6.86
CA VAL A 279 5.01 6.22 -6.00
C VAL A 279 3.56 5.93 -6.38
N THR A 280 3.26 4.67 -6.62
CA THR A 280 1.89 4.17 -6.85
C THR A 280 1.49 3.22 -5.73
N MET A 281 0.22 3.27 -5.34
CA MET A 281 -0.29 2.57 -4.17
C MET A 281 -1.80 2.33 -4.24
N SER A 282 -2.27 1.29 -3.55
CA SER A 282 -3.66 1.26 -3.08
C SER A 282 -3.81 2.20 -1.89
N SER A 283 -4.93 2.89 -1.77
CA SER A 283 -5.13 3.98 -0.80
C SER A 283 -6.63 4.24 -0.59
N TYR A 284 -6.93 5.30 0.15
CA TYR A 284 -8.24 5.79 0.52
C TYR A 284 -8.31 7.31 0.29
N PRO A 285 -9.51 7.91 0.11
CA PRO A 285 -9.66 9.36 0.03
C PRO A 285 -9.07 10.07 1.27
N GLY A 286 -8.22 11.07 1.05
CA GLY A 286 -7.63 11.89 2.11
C GLY A 286 -6.40 11.28 2.82
N LEU A 287 -6.05 10.04 2.51
CA LEU A 287 -4.79 9.46 2.94
C LEU A 287 -3.70 9.74 1.90
N ALA A 288 -2.57 10.32 2.32
CA ALA A 288 -1.42 10.63 1.48
C ALA A 288 -0.46 9.43 1.32
N HIS A 289 -0.86 8.26 1.79
CA HIS A 289 -0.12 7.00 1.78
C HIS A 289 -1.11 5.83 1.65
N SER A 290 -0.61 4.60 1.66
CA SER A 290 -1.44 3.42 1.42
C SER A 290 -2.33 3.03 2.59
N VAL A 291 -1.77 2.94 3.81
CA VAL A 291 -2.31 2.33 5.04
C VAL A 291 -2.66 0.84 4.93
N ASP A 292 -2.58 0.27 3.74
CA ASP A 292 -2.78 -1.15 3.53
C ASP A 292 -1.67 -2.01 4.18
N ASP A 293 -0.37 -1.80 3.97
CA ASP A 293 0.28 -0.98 2.93
C ASP A 293 0.74 -1.78 1.70
N TRP A 294 0.63 -1.19 0.50
CA TRP A 294 1.17 -1.75 -0.75
C TRP A 294 1.60 -0.64 -1.73
N TYR A 295 2.84 -0.69 -2.21
CA TYR A 295 3.45 0.32 -3.08
C TYR A 295 4.29 -0.26 -4.22
N MET A 296 4.35 0.48 -5.33
CA MET A 296 5.35 0.37 -6.40
C MET A 296 6.05 1.72 -6.59
N THR A 297 7.37 1.74 -6.59
CA THR A 297 8.16 2.99 -6.69
C THR A 297 8.80 3.18 -8.06
N HIS A 298 9.21 4.41 -8.37
CA HIS A 298 10.00 4.77 -9.55
C HIS A 298 11.34 4.02 -9.70
N LYS A 299 11.84 3.40 -8.62
CA LYS A 299 13.04 2.56 -8.63
C LYS A 299 12.73 1.07 -8.74
N ARG A 300 11.50 0.73 -9.15
CA ARG A 300 11.00 -0.65 -9.28
C ARG A 300 11.09 -1.42 -7.95
N LEU A 301 10.96 -0.72 -6.82
CA LEU A 301 10.77 -1.37 -5.53
C LEU A 301 9.28 -1.69 -5.37
N ALA A 302 8.98 -2.95 -5.05
CA ALA A 302 7.68 -3.37 -4.54
C ALA A 302 7.77 -3.42 -3.00
N VAL A 303 6.85 -2.74 -2.32
CA VAL A 303 6.89 -2.57 -0.86
C VAL A 303 5.52 -2.90 -0.28
N MET A 304 5.46 -3.72 0.76
CA MET A 304 4.22 -3.99 1.51
C MET A 304 4.54 -4.29 2.97
N GLU A 305 3.53 -4.33 3.82
CA GLU A 305 3.68 -4.76 5.20
C GLU A 305 2.52 -5.64 5.70
N THR A 306 2.71 -6.27 6.87
CA THR A 306 1.58 -6.68 7.72
C THR A 306 1.85 -6.27 9.16
N THR A 307 0.82 -5.87 9.90
CA THR A 307 0.99 -5.29 11.23
C THR A 307 1.29 -6.33 12.31
N ASN A 308 2.32 -6.07 13.11
CA ASN A 308 2.69 -6.85 14.28
C ASN A 308 2.20 -6.14 15.55
N VAL A 309 1.15 -6.65 16.17
CA VAL A 309 0.62 -6.08 17.42
C VAL A 309 1.64 -6.21 18.55
N ILE A 310 1.93 -5.09 19.22
CA ILE A 310 2.76 -5.09 20.43
C ILE A 310 1.87 -5.41 21.62
N HIS A 311 1.98 -6.60 22.19
CA HIS A 311 1.23 -7.04 23.37
C HIS A 311 1.86 -6.59 24.70
N ASN A 312 3.16 -6.28 24.70
CA ASN A 312 3.89 -5.78 25.86
C ASN A 312 3.55 -4.31 26.15
N ALA A 313 2.59 -4.08 27.05
CA ALA A 313 2.15 -2.74 27.43
C ALA A 313 3.26 -1.87 28.03
N THR A 314 4.20 -2.46 28.78
CA THR A 314 5.35 -1.73 29.34
C THR A 314 6.27 -1.22 28.24
N LEU A 315 6.47 -2.01 27.17
CA LEU A 315 7.26 -1.60 26.03
C LEU A 315 6.64 -0.38 25.33
N LEU A 316 5.32 -0.38 25.10
CA LEU A 316 4.61 0.77 24.53
C LEU A 316 4.75 2.01 25.42
N ARG A 317 4.42 1.90 26.71
CA ARG A 317 4.45 3.03 27.66
C ARG A 317 5.82 3.69 27.78
N ASN A 318 6.89 2.90 27.70
CA ASN A 318 8.24 3.40 27.94
C ASN A 318 8.94 3.91 26.67
N HIS A 319 8.47 3.52 25.48
CA HIS A 319 9.25 3.70 24.26
C HIS A 319 8.49 4.21 23.04
N VAL A 320 7.18 4.46 23.13
CA VAL A 320 6.44 5.25 22.12
C VAL A 320 6.64 6.73 22.44
N GLY A 321 7.34 7.46 21.57
CA GLY A 321 7.80 8.83 21.83
C GLY A 321 7.30 9.85 20.82
N SER A 322 6.85 11.02 21.29
CA SER A 322 6.33 12.11 20.44
C SER A 322 7.42 12.80 19.63
N SER A 323 8.66 12.83 20.11
CA SER A 323 9.83 13.37 19.38
C SER A 323 10.34 12.42 18.28
N SER A 324 9.52 12.22 17.25
CA SER A 324 9.74 11.24 16.17
C SER A 324 8.97 11.63 14.91
N VAL A 325 9.07 10.84 13.85
CA VAL A 325 8.30 11.02 12.61
C VAL A 325 7.26 9.90 12.45
N ALA A 326 6.02 10.30 12.15
CA ALA A 326 4.90 9.40 11.93
C ALA A 326 5.24 8.31 10.89
N THR A 327 4.77 7.08 11.15
CA THR A 327 5.10 5.89 10.36
C THR A 327 4.71 6.04 8.90
N PHE A 328 3.55 6.64 8.61
CA PHE A 328 3.12 6.90 7.25
C PHE A 328 4.07 7.84 6.48
N LEU A 329 4.62 8.85 7.16
CA LEU A 329 5.60 9.77 6.58
C LEU A 329 6.92 9.05 6.36
N ARG A 330 7.39 8.24 7.31
CA ARG A 330 8.62 7.44 7.14
C ARG A 330 8.52 6.50 5.94
N ALA A 331 7.39 5.81 5.77
CA ALA A 331 7.15 4.94 4.62
C ALA A 331 7.15 5.72 3.30
N MET A 332 6.42 6.84 3.21
CA MET A 332 6.39 7.67 2.00
C MET A 332 7.74 8.33 1.69
N ILE A 333 8.46 8.80 2.71
CA ILE A 333 9.82 9.32 2.55
C ILE A 333 10.73 8.24 1.94
N ALA A 334 10.76 7.05 2.53
CA ALA A 334 11.55 5.92 2.03
C ALA A 334 11.15 5.54 0.58
N ASN A 335 9.85 5.48 0.28
CA ASN A 335 9.34 5.19 -1.07
C ASN A 335 9.82 6.21 -2.13
N PHE A 336 9.97 7.49 -1.75
CA PHE A 336 10.41 8.54 -2.67
C PHE A 336 11.93 8.66 -2.83
N ILE A 337 12.73 8.30 -1.82
CA ILE A 337 14.18 8.57 -1.84
C ILE A 337 15.06 7.32 -1.92
N ALA A 338 14.52 6.13 -1.65
CA ALA A 338 15.28 4.89 -1.75
C ALA A 338 15.60 4.53 -3.21
N VAL A 339 16.76 3.92 -3.42
CA VAL A 339 17.25 3.47 -4.73
C VAL A 339 17.35 1.94 -4.84
N ASP A 340 17.30 1.26 -3.70
CA ASP A 340 17.37 -0.19 -3.54
C ASP A 340 16.67 -0.60 -2.21
N ALA A 341 16.57 -1.91 -1.95
CA ALA A 341 15.92 -2.42 -0.74
C ALA A 341 16.65 -2.04 0.57
N PRO A 342 18.00 -2.14 0.68
CA PRO A 342 18.72 -1.69 1.87
C PRO A 342 18.53 -0.21 2.19
N SER A 343 18.60 0.68 1.19
CA SER A 343 18.41 2.11 1.40
C SER A 343 16.97 2.44 1.79
N TRP A 344 15.97 1.69 1.31
CA TRP A 344 14.60 1.82 1.81
C TRP A 344 14.52 1.53 3.30
N VAL A 345 15.07 0.38 3.72
CA VAL A 345 15.12 -0.02 5.14
C VAL A 345 15.85 1.02 5.98
N SER A 346 17.00 1.51 5.51
CA SER A 346 17.77 2.54 6.20
C SER A 346 16.97 3.84 6.38
N ASN A 347 16.29 4.32 5.34
CA ASN A 347 15.49 5.54 5.41
C ASN A 347 14.26 5.39 6.30
N PHE A 348 13.53 4.26 6.22
CA PHE A 348 12.37 4.00 7.07
C PHE A 348 12.73 3.89 8.56
N SER A 349 13.94 3.41 8.86
CA SER A 349 14.41 3.17 10.24
C SER A 349 14.70 4.45 11.03
N ARG A 350 14.75 5.61 10.37
CA ARG A 350 15.04 6.89 11.01
C ARG A 350 13.82 7.45 11.72
N GLU A 351 14.04 8.13 12.84
CA GLU A 351 13.01 8.85 13.59
C GLU A 351 11.77 8.00 13.91
N SER A 352 11.95 6.72 14.25
CA SER A 352 10.83 5.82 14.55
C SER A 352 10.02 6.29 15.77
N SER A 353 8.69 6.37 15.61
CA SER A 353 7.75 6.65 16.69
C SER A 353 7.52 5.48 17.63
N GLY A 354 7.80 4.25 17.17
CA GLY A 354 7.43 3.03 17.87
C GLY A 354 5.93 2.71 17.82
N ALA A 355 5.14 3.42 17.01
CA ALA A 355 3.73 3.13 16.75
C ALA A 355 3.55 2.52 15.36
N TYR A 356 2.42 1.84 15.13
CA TYR A 356 2.10 1.11 13.89
C TYR A 356 3.24 0.16 13.49
N ASN A 357 3.49 -0.78 14.39
CA ASN A 357 4.63 -1.68 14.33
C ASN A 357 4.35 -2.81 13.35
N ASN A 358 5.12 -2.88 12.26
CA ASN A 358 4.83 -3.77 11.14
C ASN A 358 6.02 -4.67 10.78
N GLN A 359 5.74 -5.75 10.06
CA GLN A 359 6.72 -6.45 9.23
C GLN A 359 6.68 -5.87 7.81
N TRP A 360 7.67 -5.06 7.45
CA TRP A 360 7.83 -4.52 6.12
C TRP A 360 8.65 -5.46 5.24
N MET A 361 8.24 -5.60 3.98
CA MET A 361 8.87 -6.41 2.95
C MET A 361 9.19 -5.50 1.77
N VAL A 362 10.46 -5.47 1.36
CA VAL A 362 10.95 -4.61 0.27
C VAL A 362 11.65 -5.48 -0.76
N LEU A 363 11.07 -5.61 -1.95
CA LEU A 363 11.61 -6.37 -3.06
C LEU A 363 12.03 -5.43 -4.19
N ASN A 364 13.30 -5.45 -4.54
CA ASN A 364 13.82 -4.72 -5.70
C ASN A 364 13.58 -5.54 -6.98
N MET A 365 12.41 -5.37 -7.59
CA MET A 365 12.07 -6.03 -8.86
C MET A 365 13.04 -5.63 -9.97
N GLY A 366 13.52 -4.39 -9.96
CA GLY A 366 14.46 -3.86 -10.95
C GLY A 366 15.87 -4.47 -10.90
N ALA A 367 16.27 -5.07 -9.78
CA ALA A 367 17.54 -5.78 -9.65
C ALA A 367 17.52 -7.19 -10.26
N VAL A 368 16.33 -7.69 -10.63
CA VAL A 368 16.16 -8.99 -11.30
C VAL A 368 16.08 -8.71 -12.81
N GLU A 369 17.16 -8.91 -13.54
CA GLU A 369 17.25 -8.51 -14.95
C GLU A 369 16.66 -9.55 -15.92
N SER A 370 16.57 -10.81 -15.49
CA SER A 370 16.03 -11.89 -16.31
C SER A 370 15.44 -13.03 -15.48
N GLU A 371 14.61 -13.85 -16.12
CA GLU A 371 14.00 -15.06 -15.52
C GLU A 371 15.07 -16.05 -15.02
N ALA A 372 16.27 -16.05 -15.61
CA ALA A 372 17.38 -16.90 -15.17
C ALA A 372 17.85 -16.58 -13.73
N MET A 373 17.55 -15.38 -13.22
CA MET A 373 17.91 -14.95 -11.86
C MET A 373 16.90 -15.39 -10.79
N PHE A 374 15.72 -15.90 -11.14
CA PHE A 374 14.66 -16.18 -10.16
C PHE A 374 15.04 -17.13 -9.02
N LYS A 375 16.02 -18.01 -9.22
CA LYS A 375 16.56 -18.89 -8.16
C LYS A 375 17.96 -18.49 -7.67
N ASN A 376 18.52 -17.43 -8.22
CA ASN A 376 19.88 -16.95 -7.95
C ASN A 376 19.89 -15.41 -7.91
N MET A 377 18.91 -14.80 -7.25
CA MET A 377 18.87 -13.36 -7.05
C MET A 377 20.09 -12.92 -6.23
N ALA A 378 20.70 -11.81 -6.61
CA ALA A 378 21.86 -11.27 -5.93
C ALA A 378 21.49 -10.80 -4.51
N PRO A 379 22.41 -10.87 -3.52
CA PRO A 379 22.18 -10.27 -2.20
C PRO A 379 21.63 -8.85 -2.31
N ASN A 380 20.85 -8.45 -1.32
CA ASN A 380 20.14 -7.18 -1.24
C ASN A 380 18.96 -6.99 -2.22
N THR A 381 18.49 -8.05 -2.86
CA THR A 381 17.28 -7.99 -3.71
C THR A 381 16.01 -7.93 -2.86
N PHE A 382 15.93 -8.67 -1.75
CA PHE A 382 14.76 -8.74 -0.89
C PHE A 382 15.12 -8.52 0.58
N TRP A 383 14.57 -7.48 1.21
CA TRP A 383 14.77 -7.18 2.62
C TRP A 383 13.48 -7.28 3.41
N VAL A 384 13.59 -7.74 4.65
CA VAL A 384 12.50 -7.75 5.63
C VAL A 384 12.93 -6.97 6.86
N LEU A 385 12.02 -6.14 7.37
CA LEU A 385 12.18 -5.31 8.54
C LEU A 385 11.00 -5.52 9.49
N GLU A 386 11.25 -5.58 10.79
CA GLU A 386 10.24 -5.56 11.84
C GLU A 386 10.55 -4.49 12.86
N GLN A 387 9.52 -3.77 13.29
CA GLN A 387 9.63 -2.66 14.25
C GLN A 387 9.12 -3.07 15.63
N LEU A 388 9.84 -2.62 16.66
CA LEU A 388 9.37 -2.52 18.04
C LEU A 388 9.42 -1.04 18.48
N PRO A 389 8.65 -0.65 19.52
CA PRO A 389 8.89 0.59 20.24
C PRO A 389 10.34 0.67 20.75
N GLY A 390 10.96 1.84 20.61
CA GLY A 390 12.35 2.11 20.97
C GLY A 390 13.23 2.40 19.76
N THR A 391 14.48 2.82 20.01
CA THR A 391 15.38 3.31 18.95
C THR A 391 16.74 2.61 18.91
N ALA A 392 17.02 1.71 19.86
CA ALA A 392 18.30 1.03 19.98
C ALA A 392 18.13 -0.46 20.28
N PRO A 393 19.02 -1.34 19.76
CA PRO A 393 18.98 -2.77 20.01
C PRO A 393 18.93 -3.12 21.52
N PRO A 394 18.17 -4.15 21.92
CA PRO A 394 17.41 -5.08 21.06
C PRO A 394 16.02 -4.55 20.63
N LEU A 395 15.69 -3.30 20.93
CA LEU A 395 14.46 -2.60 20.55
C LEU A 395 14.64 -1.82 19.22
N GLY A 396 13.57 -1.16 18.77
CA GLY A 396 13.56 -0.44 17.51
C GLY A 396 13.48 -1.38 16.31
N ILE A 397 14.34 -1.15 15.32
CA ILE A 397 14.28 -1.85 14.04
C ILE A 397 15.16 -3.10 14.05
N THR A 398 14.56 -4.24 13.72
CA THR A 398 15.27 -5.46 13.35
C THR A 398 15.07 -5.69 11.86
N SER A 399 16.14 -5.77 11.07
CA SER A 399 16.04 -6.00 9.63
C SER A 399 17.12 -6.93 9.11
N LYS A 400 16.83 -7.61 8.00
CA LYS A 400 17.76 -8.55 7.38
C LYS A 400 17.49 -8.69 5.88
N ASP A 401 18.55 -8.93 5.11
CA ASP A 401 18.46 -9.45 3.75
C ASP A 401 17.92 -10.88 3.77
N MET A 402 16.76 -11.08 3.13
CA MET A 402 16.04 -12.34 3.04
C MET A 402 16.07 -12.91 1.61
N THR A 403 16.94 -12.40 0.73
CA THR A 403 17.07 -12.88 -0.65
C THR A 403 17.38 -14.37 -0.72
N SER A 404 18.25 -14.87 0.17
CA SER A 404 18.60 -16.28 0.22
C SER A 404 17.40 -17.17 0.54
N VAL A 405 16.43 -16.68 1.32
CA VAL A 405 15.17 -17.40 1.57
C VAL A 405 14.38 -17.53 0.28
N LEU A 406 14.17 -16.45 -0.46
CA LEU A 406 13.46 -16.53 -1.74
C LEU A 406 14.17 -17.45 -2.75
N ASN A 407 15.50 -17.41 -2.84
CA ASN A 407 16.26 -18.30 -3.73
C ASN A 407 16.10 -19.79 -3.36
N THR A 408 15.94 -20.11 -2.08
CA THR A 408 15.91 -21.50 -1.59
C THR A 408 14.51 -22.07 -1.44
N THR A 409 13.56 -21.29 -0.91
CA THR A 409 12.18 -21.74 -0.67
C THR A 409 11.24 -21.35 -1.80
N GLY A 410 11.58 -20.33 -2.59
CA GLY A 410 10.72 -19.76 -3.63
C GLY A 410 9.56 -18.93 -3.11
N TYR A 411 9.44 -18.65 -1.80
CA TYR A 411 8.37 -17.81 -1.27
C TYR A 411 8.69 -17.14 0.09
N TRP A 412 7.95 -16.08 0.39
CA TRP A 412 7.85 -15.45 1.71
C TRP A 412 6.38 -15.22 2.06
N ALA A 413 5.98 -15.48 3.29
CA ALA A 413 4.61 -15.25 3.76
C ALA A 413 4.61 -14.38 5.03
N SER A 414 3.66 -13.46 5.11
CA SER A 414 3.47 -12.53 6.24
C SER A 414 2.00 -12.49 6.65
N TYR A 415 1.74 -12.54 7.97
CA TYR A 415 0.42 -12.82 8.52
C TYR A 415 0.28 -12.36 9.99
N ASN A 416 0.77 -11.16 10.30
CA ASN A 416 0.66 -10.53 11.64
C ASN A 416 1.38 -11.26 12.78
N ARG A 417 2.42 -12.02 12.47
CA ARG A 417 3.25 -12.69 13.47
C ARG A 417 4.70 -12.33 13.21
N PRO A 418 5.43 -11.78 14.20
CA PRO A 418 6.82 -11.45 14.01
C PRO A 418 7.66 -12.68 13.64
N TYR A 419 8.47 -12.55 12.60
CA TYR A 419 9.42 -13.55 12.15
C TYR A 419 10.69 -13.55 13.00
N PHE A 420 11.22 -12.38 13.35
CA PHE A 420 12.48 -12.31 14.07
C PHE A 420 12.27 -12.68 15.55
N PRO A 421 13.05 -13.64 16.10
CA PRO A 421 12.81 -14.14 17.46
C PRO A 421 12.85 -13.07 18.56
N ASN A 422 13.71 -12.05 18.42
CA ASN A 422 13.74 -10.94 19.38
C ASN A 422 12.44 -10.13 19.35
N VAL A 423 11.91 -9.84 18.15
CA VAL A 423 10.65 -9.11 17.99
C VAL A 423 9.48 -9.94 18.51
N TYR A 424 9.43 -11.23 18.18
CA TYR A 424 8.41 -12.15 18.68
C TYR A 424 8.35 -12.21 20.22
N ASN A 425 9.53 -12.28 20.86
CA ASN A 425 9.62 -12.38 22.31
C ASN A 425 9.34 -11.03 23.00
N LEU A 426 9.99 -9.94 22.56
CA LEU A 426 9.92 -8.63 23.23
C LEU A 426 8.57 -7.93 23.03
N SER A 427 7.91 -8.16 21.88
CA SER A 427 6.53 -7.70 21.64
C SER A 427 5.52 -8.34 22.60
N GLY A 428 5.87 -9.44 23.27
CA GLY A 428 4.96 -10.19 24.12
C GLY A 428 4.16 -11.27 23.37
N THR A 429 4.42 -11.50 22.08
CA THR A 429 3.70 -12.51 21.28
C THR A 429 3.90 -13.92 21.82
N LEU A 430 5.10 -14.25 22.33
CA LEU A 430 5.34 -15.54 22.99
C LEU A 430 4.41 -15.77 24.18
N LYS A 431 4.17 -14.75 25.02
CA LYS A 431 3.24 -14.85 26.16
C LYS A 431 1.81 -15.08 25.69
N MET A 432 1.41 -14.40 24.61
CA MET A 432 0.09 -14.62 24.00
C MET A 432 -0.04 -16.04 23.45
N GLN A 433 1.03 -16.64 22.92
CA GLN A 433 1.01 -18.04 22.50
C GLN A 433 0.90 -19.00 23.70
N GLU A 434 1.60 -18.73 24.80
CA GLU A 434 1.47 -19.52 26.04
C GLU A 434 0.05 -19.49 26.60
N GLU A 435 -0.64 -18.34 26.49
CA GLU A 435 -2.00 -18.15 27.02
C GLU A 435 -3.11 -18.62 26.06
N TYR A 436 -3.01 -18.32 24.77
CA TYR A 436 -4.08 -18.56 23.79
C TYR A 436 -3.75 -19.64 22.74
N GLY A 437 -2.58 -20.26 22.83
CA GLY A 437 -2.16 -21.38 21.98
C GLY A 437 -1.79 -20.97 20.55
N ASP A 438 -2.06 -21.87 19.60
CA ASP A 438 -1.61 -21.77 18.20
C ASP A 438 -2.16 -20.54 17.46
N PHE A 439 -3.15 -19.83 17.99
CA PHE A 439 -3.59 -18.56 17.43
C PHE A 439 -2.44 -17.55 17.33
N TYR A 440 -1.52 -17.54 18.30
CA TYR A 440 -0.35 -16.64 18.29
C TYR A 440 0.94 -17.30 17.81
N SER A 441 0.95 -18.60 17.55
CA SER A 441 2.12 -19.32 17.05
C SER A 441 2.54 -18.81 15.66
N TYR A 442 3.81 -18.45 15.49
CA TYR A 442 4.33 -18.07 14.16
C TYR A 442 4.16 -19.18 13.11
N LYS A 443 4.30 -20.45 13.49
CA LYS A 443 4.28 -21.60 12.56
C LYS A 443 2.93 -22.30 12.46
N ASN A 444 2.21 -22.40 13.56
CA ASN A 444 0.98 -23.18 13.63
C ASN A 444 -0.28 -22.33 13.48
N TYR A 445 -0.15 -21.01 13.41
CA TYR A 445 -1.28 -20.15 13.12
C TYR A 445 -1.91 -20.50 11.75
N SER A 446 -3.23 -20.37 11.66
CA SER A 446 -4.05 -20.72 10.50
C SER A 446 -3.45 -20.29 9.17
N ARG A 447 -3.15 -18.99 9.01
CA ARG A 447 -2.60 -18.45 7.75
C ARG A 447 -1.21 -19.00 7.42
N ALA A 448 -0.35 -19.21 8.41
CA ALA A 448 0.96 -19.81 8.21
C ALA A 448 0.84 -21.20 7.59
N ARG A 449 -0.07 -22.02 8.14
CA ARG A 449 -0.33 -23.39 7.69
C ARG A 449 -0.98 -23.44 6.31
N ILE A 450 -1.92 -22.53 6.02
CA ILE A 450 -2.54 -22.41 4.69
C ILE A 450 -1.48 -22.02 3.65
N PHE A 451 -0.66 -20.99 3.92
CA PHE A 451 0.41 -20.59 3.00
C PHE A 451 1.39 -21.72 2.73
N GLU A 452 1.86 -22.40 3.78
CA GLU A 452 2.81 -23.51 3.63
C GLU A 452 2.23 -24.67 2.82
N ARG A 453 0.95 -25.02 3.05
CA ARG A 453 0.25 -26.07 2.29
C ARG A 453 0.07 -25.68 0.82
N ASP A 454 -0.36 -24.45 0.55
CA ASP A 454 -0.91 -24.07 -0.76
C ASP A 454 0.08 -23.31 -1.66
N GLN A 455 1.21 -22.83 -1.13
CA GLN A 455 2.20 -22.05 -1.90
C GLN A 455 2.68 -22.75 -3.19
N GLY A 456 2.74 -24.09 -3.18
CA GLY A 456 3.18 -24.88 -4.33
C GLY A 456 2.19 -24.88 -5.49
N SER A 457 0.92 -24.56 -5.22
CA SER A 457 -0.15 -24.46 -6.23
C SER A 457 -0.18 -23.12 -6.95
N VAL A 458 0.60 -22.13 -6.48
CA VAL A 458 0.75 -20.83 -7.15
C VAL A 458 1.83 -20.96 -8.22
N VAL A 459 1.38 -21.02 -9.47
CA VAL A 459 2.23 -21.22 -10.66
C VAL A 459 2.01 -20.14 -11.73
N ASP A 460 0.95 -19.36 -11.61
CA ASP A 460 0.54 -18.30 -12.52
C ASP A 460 -0.21 -17.20 -11.77
N ILE A 461 -0.55 -16.11 -12.48
CA ILE A 461 -1.25 -14.96 -11.87
C ILE A 461 -2.66 -15.34 -11.38
N GLU A 462 -3.34 -16.29 -12.02
CA GLU A 462 -4.70 -16.69 -11.64
C GLU A 462 -4.70 -17.53 -10.35
N SER A 463 -3.73 -18.43 -10.19
CA SER A 463 -3.51 -19.16 -8.93
C SER A 463 -3.05 -18.24 -7.81
N MET A 464 -2.27 -17.20 -8.10
CA MET A 464 -1.92 -16.16 -7.13
C MET A 464 -3.16 -15.38 -6.67
N LYS A 465 -4.00 -14.93 -7.61
CA LYS A 465 -5.28 -14.27 -7.31
C LYS A 465 -6.16 -15.13 -6.40
N ARG A 466 -6.32 -16.42 -6.73
CA ARG A 466 -7.08 -17.38 -5.91
C ARG A 466 -6.51 -17.51 -4.50
N LEU A 467 -5.19 -17.63 -4.35
CA LEU A 467 -4.58 -17.75 -3.02
C LEU A 467 -4.82 -16.49 -2.17
N MET A 468 -4.63 -15.30 -2.74
CA MET A 468 -4.84 -14.04 -2.01
C MET A 468 -6.32 -13.77 -1.69
N ARG A 469 -7.24 -14.49 -2.32
CA ARG A 469 -8.69 -14.47 -2.06
C ARG A 469 -9.18 -15.69 -1.29
N TYR A 470 -8.29 -16.58 -0.85
CA TYR A 470 -8.67 -17.86 -0.30
C TYR A 470 -9.44 -17.72 1.03
N ASN A 471 -10.67 -18.23 1.02
CA ASN A 471 -11.47 -18.48 2.22
C ASN A 471 -12.44 -19.64 2.03
N ASN A 472 -12.14 -20.76 2.68
CA ASN A 472 -12.97 -21.97 2.69
C ASN A 472 -13.20 -22.45 4.13
N TYR A 473 -13.46 -21.50 5.03
CA TYR A 473 -13.39 -21.70 6.48
C TYR A 473 -14.28 -22.81 7.05
N THR A 474 -15.38 -23.16 6.38
CA THR A 474 -16.28 -24.22 6.84
C THR A 474 -15.74 -25.63 6.57
N LYS A 475 -14.72 -25.76 5.71
CA LYS A 475 -14.16 -27.05 5.27
C LYS A 475 -12.65 -27.17 5.49
N ASP A 476 -11.94 -26.05 5.60
CA ASP A 476 -10.49 -26.06 5.80
C ASP A 476 -10.16 -26.43 7.26
N PRO A 477 -9.39 -27.51 7.52
CA PRO A 477 -9.02 -27.87 8.89
C PRO A 477 -8.16 -26.81 9.59
N PHE A 478 -7.48 -25.92 8.85
CA PHE A 478 -6.73 -24.81 9.43
C PHE A 478 -7.60 -23.61 9.78
N SER A 479 -8.90 -23.67 9.52
CA SER A 479 -9.87 -22.66 9.94
C SER A 479 -10.58 -23.02 11.25
N LEU A 480 -10.20 -24.13 11.90
CA LEU A 480 -10.68 -24.51 13.23
C LEU A 480 -10.15 -23.53 14.29
N ILE A 481 -11.01 -23.17 15.24
CA ILE A 481 -10.66 -22.27 16.34
C ILE A 481 -9.73 -23.01 17.32
N PRO A 482 -8.49 -22.54 17.54
CA PRO A 482 -7.48 -23.30 18.27
C PRO A 482 -7.67 -23.27 19.80
N ASN A 483 -8.45 -22.32 20.34
CA ASN A 483 -8.73 -22.24 21.77
C ASN A 483 -10.21 -21.95 22.02
N CYS A 484 -10.90 -22.95 22.55
CA CYS A 484 -12.32 -22.91 22.89
C CYS A 484 -12.55 -23.07 24.40
N THR A 485 -11.55 -22.73 25.22
CA THR A 485 -11.66 -22.81 26.67
C THR A 485 -12.79 -21.93 27.18
N GLY A 486 -13.69 -22.48 27.98
CA GLY A 486 -14.85 -21.75 28.50
C GLY A 486 -16.01 -21.58 27.50
N ALA A 487 -15.84 -22.04 26.25
CA ALA A 487 -16.98 -22.18 25.35
C ALA A 487 -17.83 -23.38 25.80
N VAL A 488 -19.15 -23.19 25.87
CA VAL A 488 -20.13 -24.23 26.25
C VAL A 488 -20.62 -24.96 25.00
N GLY A 489 -19.75 -25.79 24.46
CA GLY A 489 -20.16 -26.87 23.58
C GLY A 489 -20.97 -27.91 24.36
N MET A 490 -21.89 -28.60 23.69
CA MET A 490 -22.49 -29.83 24.22
C MET A 490 -22.27 -30.89 23.16
N ASP A 491 -21.78 -32.08 23.53
CA ASP A 491 -21.83 -33.23 22.64
C ASP A 491 -23.27 -33.73 22.48
N ASP A 492 -23.47 -34.72 21.60
CA ASP A 492 -24.78 -35.33 21.36
C ASP A 492 -25.38 -35.99 22.62
N ASP A 493 -24.55 -36.21 23.65
CA ASP A 493 -24.91 -36.79 24.96
C ASP A 493 -25.17 -35.71 26.04
N GLY A 494 -25.06 -34.43 25.70
CA GLY A 494 -25.32 -33.30 26.61
C GLY A 494 -24.19 -32.96 27.57
N ASN A 495 -22.97 -33.51 27.39
CA ASN A 495 -21.81 -33.16 28.20
C ASN A 495 -21.19 -31.84 27.73
N VAL A 496 -20.73 -31.02 28.67
CA VAL A 496 -20.01 -29.78 28.35
C VAL A 496 -18.70 -30.11 27.65
N THR A 497 -18.55 -29.68 26.40
CA THR A 497 -17.33 -29.78 25.61
C THR A 497 -16.70 -28.39 25.44
N ASN A 498 -15.38 -28.25 25.62
CA ASN A 498 -14.63 -27.04 25.25
C ASN A 498 -14.53 -26.91 23.72
N VAL A 499 -15.67 -26.80 23.04
CA VAL A 499 -15.79 -26.75 21.58
C VAL A 499 -16.55 -25.48 21.24
N CYS A 500 -15.94 -24.66 20.38
CA CYS A 500 -16.59 -23.45 19.89
C CYS A 500 -17.78 -23.79 19.00
N LYS A 501 -18.76 -22.90 18.93
CA LYS A 501 -19.97 -23.04 18.11
C LYS A 501 -20.13 -21.82 17.19
N PRO A 502 -19.80 -21.92 15.89
CA PRO A 502 -19.23 -23.09 15.20
C PRO A 502 -17.76 -23.35 15.61
N PRO A 503 -17.21 -24.56 15.33
CA PRO A 503 -15.83 -24.90 15.68
C PRO A 503 -14.78 -24.25 14.76
N TYR A 504 -15.24 -23.57 13.71
CA TYR A 504 -14.41 -22.89 12.72
C TYR A 504 -14.72 -21.39 12.68
N SER A 505 -13.83 -20.61 12.06
CA SER A 505 -14.06 -19.18 11.88
C SER A 505 -13.63 -18.70 10.50
N ALA A 506 -14.46 -17.85 9.91
CA ALA A 506 -14.19 -17.15 8.66
C ALA A 506 -13.05 -16.12 8.78
N MET A 507 -12.58 -15.82 10.00
CA MET A 507 -11.38 -15.02 10.26
C MET A 507 -10.08 -15.82 10.17
N LEU A 508 -10.17 -17.16 10.19
CA LEU A 508 -9.01 -18.06 10.13
C LEU A 508 -8.77 -18.53 8.69
N SER A 509 -8.45 -17.59 7.80
CA SER A 509 -8.09 -17.84 6.41
C SER A 509 -7.15 -16.73 5.89
N ILE A 510 -6.66 -16.80 4.65
CA ILE A 510 -5.86 -15.72 4.02
C ILE A 510 -6.72 -14.46 3.78
N ALA A 511 -7.94 -14.63 3.26
CA ALA A 511 -8.88 -13.54 3.03
C ALA A 511 -10.06 -13.61 4.01
N ALA A 512 -9.90 -13.07 5.21
CA ALA A 512 -10.91 -13.16 6.28
C ALA A 512 -12.30 -12.58 5.91
N ARG A 513 -13.35 -13.11 6.54
CA ARG A 513 -14.77 -12.73 6.36
C ARG A 513 -15.52 -12.71 7.69
N GLY A 514 -15.20 -11.78 8.58
CA GLY A 514 -15.80 -11.70 9.92
C GLY A 514 -17.32 -11.53 9.92
N ASP A 515 -17.89 -10.96 8.86
CA ASP A 515 -19.32 -10.82 8.62
C ASP A 515 -20.06 -12.18 8.47
N LEU A 516 -19.36 -13.24 8.07
CA LEU A 516 -19.97 -14.57 7.84
C LEU A 516 -20.00 -15.45 9.08
N ASN A 517 -19.32 -15.07 10.16
CA ASN A 517 -19.39 -15.79 11.42
C ASN A 517 -20.75 -15.51 12.09
N PRO A 518 -21.41 -16.49 12.72
CA PRO A 518 -22.62 -16.23 13.50
C PRO A 518 -22.37 -15.24 14.66
N PRO A 519 -23.29 -14.32 14.98
CA PRO A 519 -23.22 -13.53 16.21
C PRO A 519 -23.08 -14.44 17.44
N GLY A 520 -22.25 -14.06 18.39
CA GLY A 520 -21.99 -14.84 19.60
C GLY A 520 -21.02 -14.13 20.54
N ASN A 521 -20.83 -14.72 21.71
CA ASN A 521 -19.99 -14.20 22.78
C ASN A 521 -18.90 -15.23 23.16
N ALA A 522 -18.21 -15.01 24.28
CA ALA A 522 -17.15 -15.91 24.76
C ALA A 522 -17.66 -17.34 25.08
N THR A 523 -18.96 -17.51 25.37
CA THR A 523 -19.58 -18.83 25.55
C THR A 523 -19.66 -19.64 24.25
N GLU A 524 -19.65 -18.99 23.10
CA GLU A 524 -19.66 -19.64 21.78
C GLU A 524 -18.27 -19.73 21.16
N TYR A 525 -17.44 -18.69 21.28
CA TYR A 525 -16.14 -18.59 20.58
C TYR A 525 -14.93 -18.74 21.50
N GLY A 526 -15.14 -18.94 22.80
CA GLY A 526 -14.06 -18.97 23.79
C GLY A 526 -13.38 -17.61 23.94
N PRO A 527 -12.11 -17.59 24.41
CA PRO A 527 -11.42 -16.37 24.76
C PRO A 527 -11.00 -15.53 23.54
N LEU A 528 -11.10 -16.09 22.32
CA LEU A 528 -10.72 -15.45 21.07
C LEU A 528 -11.89 -14.74 20.37
N VAL A 529 -13.06 -14.62 20.99
CA VAL A 529 -14.31 -14.13 20.36
C VAL A 529 -14.14 -12.84 19.54
N ARG A 530 -13.31 -11.89 19.96
CA ARG A 530 -13.10 -10.64 19.20
C ARG A 530 -12.21 -10.80 17.97
N SER A 531 -11.43 -11.87 17.88
CA SER A 531 -10.56 -12.15 16.74
C SER A 531 -11.14 -13.19 15.79
N VAL A 532 -12.04 -14.05 16.27
CA VAL A 532 -12.60 -15.16 15.49
C VAL A 532 -14.14 -15.19 15.41
N GLY A 533 -14.84 -14.30 16.12
CA GLY A 533 -16.29 -14.21 16.12
C GLY A 533 -16.86 -13.38 14.97
N HIS A 534 -18.11 -12.92 15.15
CA HIS A 534 -18.76 -11.99 14.22
C HIS A 534 -18.25 -10.57 14.45
N VAL A 535 -17.53 -10.03 13.47
CA VAL A 535 -16.88 -8.72 13.58
C VAL A 535 -16.96 -7.94 12.28
N ASN A 536 -17.05 -6.62 12.39
CA ASN A 536 -16.89 -5.68 11.27
C ASN A 536 -15.41 -5.63 10.87
N SER A 537 -14.88 -6.72 10.33
CA SER A 537 -13.49 -6.84 9.89
C SER A 537 -13.31 -8.04 8.97
N GLY A 538 -12.41 -7.91 8.01
CA GLY A 538 -12.07 -8.98 7.08
C GLY A 538 -11.12 -8.47 6.00
N ALA A 539 -10.74 -9.34 5.07
CA ALA A 539 -9.99 -8.92 3.90
C ALA A 539 -10.87 -8.05 3.01
N ILE A 540 -10.48 -6.81 2.74
CA ILE A 540 -11.25 -5.82 1.98
C ILE A 540 -10.72 -5.58 0.56
N ASP A 541 -9.65 -6.26 0.17
CA ASP A 541 -9.10 -6.23 -1.17
C ASP A 541 -8.15 -7.41 -1.42
N ALA A 542 -7.56 -7.44 -2.63
CA ALA A 542 -6.25 -7.99 -2.88
C ALA A 542 -5.54 -7.17 -3.96
N LYS A 543 -4.23 -6.96 -3.84
CA LYS A 543 -3.35 -6.30 -4.82
C LYS A 543 -2.15 -7.18 -5.13
N ILE A 544 -1.76 -7.26 -6.40
CA ILE A 544 -0.64 -8.09 -6.85
C ILE A 544 0.19 -7.30 -7.86
N ALA A 545 1.45 -7.03 -7.51
CA ALA A 545 2.47 -6.63 -8.47
C ALA A 545 3.14 -7.88 -9.02
N THR A 546 3.58 -7.81 -10.27
CA THR A 546 4.38 -8.88 -10.88
C THR A 546 5.69 -8.30 -11.38
N TRP A 547 6.75 -9.11 -11.36
CA TRP A 547 8.03 -8.71 -11.94
C TRP A 547 7.87 -8.37 -13.42
N THR A 548 7.14 -9.20 -14.18
CA THR A 548 6.84 -8.90 -15.59
C THR A 548 6.18 -7.54 -15.75
N GLY A 549 5.15 -7.26 -14.94
CA GLY A 549 4.39 -6.02 -14.96
C GLY A 549 5.18 -4.81 -14.48
N MET A 550 6.22 -5.02 -13.67
CA MET A 550 7.08 -3.96 -13.16
C MET A 550 8.40 -3.82 -13.91
N VAL A 551 8.78 -4.71 -14.82
CA VAL A 551 10.13 -4.75 -15.43
C VAL A 551 10.10 -4.83 -16.97
N LYS A 552 9.24 -5.67 -17.55
CA LYS A 552 9.29 -5.93 -19.00
C LYS A 552 8.72 -4.80 -19.85
N ASN A 553 7.76 -4.05 -19.32
CA ASN A 553 7.19 -2.89 -20.03
C ASN A 553 8.04 -1.63 -19.75
N PRO A 554 8.59 -0.97 -20.78
CA PRO A 554 9.37 0.25 -20.62
C PRO A 554 8.51 1.52 -20.46
N GLU A 555 7.18 1.44 -20.60
CA GLU A 555 6.29 2.60 -20.59
C GLU A 555 5.41 2.70 -19.34
N SER A 556 5.10 1.57 -18.68
CA SER A 556 4.20 1.55 -17.53
C SER A 556 4.43 0.35 -16.61
N TYR A 557 3.97 0.47 -15.37
CA TYR A 557 3.74 -0.68 -14.48
C TYR A 557 2.30 -1.19 -14.63
N THR A 558 2.11 -2.49 -14.38
CA THR A 558 0.77 -3.07 -14.22
C THR A 558 0.61 -3.75 -12.87
N ALA A 559 -0.58 -3.63 -12.29
CA ALA A 559 -0.96 -4.32 -11.06
C ALA A 559 -2.36 -4.94 -11.18
N HIS A 560 -2.56 -6.12 -10.59
CA HIS A 560 -3.87 -6.74 -10.50
C HIS A 560 -4.49 -6.40 -9.15
N VAL A 561 -5.67 -5.77 -9.14
CA VAL A 561 -6.34 -5.36 -7.91
C VAL A 561 -7.81 -5.75 -7.91
N VAL A 562 -8.36 -6.06 -6.75
CA VAL A 562 -9.80 -6.27 -6.54
C VAL A 562 -10.20 -5.60 -5.23
N CYS A 563 -11.34 -4.90 -5.23
CA CYS A 563 -11.91 -4.29 -4.03
C CYS A 563 -13.02 -5.19 -3.46
N GLY A 564 -13.15 -5.16 -2.14
CA GLY A 564 -14.19 -5.81 -1.39
C GLY A 564 -13.82 -7.22 -0.92
N PRO A 565 -14.60 -7.83 -0.02
CA PRO A 565 -14.30 -9.12 0.56
C PRO A 565 -14.38 -10.27 -0.45
N THR A 566 -13.71 -11.38 -0.16
CA THR A 566 -13.65 -12.54 -1.07
C THR A 566 -15.03 -13.11 -1.41
N THR A 567 -15.23 -13.40 -2.68
CA THR A 567 -16.47 -13.94 -3.26
C THR A 567 -16.23 -15.28 -3.96
N ASP A 568 -15.02 -15.84 -3.89
CA ASP A 568 -14.63 -17.05 -4.64
C ASP A 568 -15.49 -18.26 -4.25
N ASN A 569 -15.68 -18.48 -2.95
CA ASN A 569 -16.48 -19.58 -2.39
C ASN A 569 -17.59 -19.10 -1.45
N GLN A 570 -17.76 -17.78 -1.33
CA GLN A 570 -18.63 -17.14 -0.35
C GLN A 570 -19.60 -16.17 -1.04
N PRO A 571 -20.78 -15.89 -0.46
CA PRO A 571 -21.65 -14.86 -1.01
C PRO A 571 -20.93 -13.50 -1.03
N PRO A 572 -21.18 -12.67 -2.05
CA PRO A 572 -20.74 -11.29 -2.06
C PRO A 572 -21.11 -10.56 -0.76
N PHE A 573 -20.20 -9.72 -0.27
CA PHE A 573 -20.48 -8.91 0.90
C PHE A 573 -21.55 -7.87 0.56
N GLN A 574 -22.55 -7.76 1.44
CA GLN A 574 -23.63 -6.82 1.29
C GLN A 574 -23.93 -6.15 2.63
N TRP A 575 -23.93 -4.82 2.67
CA TRP A 575 -24.39 -4.08 3.84
C TRP A 575 -25.88 -4.32 4.09
N VAL A 576 -26.21 -4.69 5.33
CA VAL A 576 -27.57 -4.89 5.83
C VAL A 576 -27.69 -4.18 7.17
N ASP A 577 -28.85 -3.54 7.40
CA ASP A 577 -29.12 -2.85 8.66
C ASP A 577 -29.06 -3.83 9.84
N GLY A 578 -28.40 -3.41 10.92
CA GLY A 578 -28.23 -4.24 12.12
C GLY A 578 -27.28 -5.41 11.95
N MET A 579 -26.49 -5.46 10.86
CA MET A 579 -25.43 -6.46 10.71
C MET A 579 -24.38 -6.36 11.83
N PHE A 580 -24.07 -5.15 12.30
CA PHE A 580 -23.18 -4.91 13.43
C PHE A 580 -23.84 -4.01 14.46
N ASP A 581 -23.42 -4.16 15.72
CA ASP A 581 -23.85 -3.32 16.84
C ASP A 581 -22.63 -2.82 17.64
N PRO A 582 -22.36 -1.50 17.63
CA PRO A 582 -23.06 -0.48 16.86
C PRO A 582 -22.81 -0.61 15.35
N MET A 583 -23.75 -0.10 14.55
CA MET A 583 -23.57 -0.06 13.10
C MET A 583 -22.54 1.02 12.73
N PRO A 584 -21.49 0.71 11.95
CA PRO A 584 -20.54 1.73 11.51
C PRO A 584 -21.18 2.67 10.48
N PRO A 585 -20.68 3.91 10.35
CA PRO A 585 -21.10 4.79 9.25
C PRO A 585 -20.65 4.23 7.89
N THR A 586 -21.46 4.46 6.85
CA THR A 586 -21.26 3.89 5.50
C THR A 586 -21.35 4.93 4.38
N TYR A 587 -21.00 6.19 4.67
CA TYR A 587 -21.01 7.30 3.71
C TYR A 587 -20.20 6.98 2.46
N GLY A 588 -20.81 7.16 1.28
CA GLY A 588 -20.16 6.92 -0.01
C GLY A 588 -19.90 5.44 -0.35
N LEU A 589 -20.19 4.50 0.55
CA LEU A 589 -19.99 3.07 0.31
C LEU A 589 -21.11 2.48 -0.55
N LEU A 590 -20.75 1.48 -1.35
CA LEU A 590 -21.73 0.69 -2.10
C LEU A 590 -22.46 -0.28 -1.19
N LYS A 591 -23.70 -0.63 -1.53
CA LYS A 591 -24.47 -1.63 -0.78
C LYS A 591 -23.94 -3.06 -0.98
N LEU A 592 -23.41 -3.38 -2.16
CA LEU A 592 -22.97 -4.71 -2.57
C LEU A 592 -21.56 -4.63 -3.13
N TYR A 593 -20.68 -5.53 -2.71
CA TYR A 593 -19.31 -5.66 -3.20
C TYR A 593 -19.16 -7.01 -3.90
N ASN A 594 -19.21 -6.97 -5.23
CA ASN A 594 -19.06 -8.15 -6.09
C ASN A 594 -18.16 -7.83 -7.29
N PHE A 595 -16.96 -7.32 -7.01
CA PHE A 595 -16.01 -6.94 -8.05
C PHE A 595 -15.11 -8.11 -8.43
N SER A 596 -14.67 -8.10 -9.69
CA SER A 596 -13.60 -8.96 -10.18
C SER A 596 -12.26 -8.23 -10.16
N PHE A 597 -11.16 -8.96 -10.29
CA PHE A 597 -9.86 -8.35 -10.50
C PHE A 597 -9.85 -7.48 -11.75
N VAL A 598 -9.33 -6.27 -11.61
CA VAL A 598 -9.02 -5.35 -12.70
C VAL A 598 -7.51 -5.15 -12.80
N VAL A 599 -7.03 -4.74 -13.97
CA VAL A 599 -5.61 -4.39 -14.17
C VAL A 599 -5.48 -2.87 -14.13
N MET A 600 -4.71 -2.37 -13.16
CA MET A 600 -4.31 -0.98 -13.08
C MET A 600 -3.02 -0.78 -13.85
N GLU A 601 -2.94 0.33 -14.59
CA GLU A 601 -1.76 0.75 -15.32
C GLU A 601 -1.23 2.06 -14.75
N THR A 602 0.07 2.11 -14.45
CA THR A 602 0.77 3.30 -13.98
C THR A 602 1.78 3.71 -15.03
N PRO A 603 1.59 4.83 -15.74
CA PRO A 603 2.58 5.29 -16.71
C PRO A 603 3.89 5.68 -16.02
N PHE A 604 5.01 5.57 -16.73
CA PHE A 604 6.26 6.16 -16.25
C PHE A 604 6.26 7.66 -16.46
N PHE A 605 6.68 8.36 -15.43
CA PHE A 605 6.87 9.80 -15.45
C PHE A 605 8.33 10.05 -15.78
N LYS A 606 8.58 10.76 -16.88
CA LYS A 606 9.93 11.22 -17.27
C LYS A 606 10.14 12.62 -16.72
N SER A 607 11.39 12.97 -16.44
CA SER A 607 11.77 14.39 -16.30
C SER A 607 12.09 14.92 -17.70
N ASP A 608 11.53 16.07 -18.04
CA ASP A 608 11.73 16.72 -19.33
C ASP A 608 13.17 17.28 -19.47
N VAL A 609 13.93 17.35 -18.37
CA VAL A 609 15.30 17.88 -18.33
C VAL A 609 16.32 16.93 -18.96
N VAL A 610 16.11 15.62 -18.89
CA VAL A 610 17.09 14.62 -19.37
C VAL A 610 17.21 14.65 -20.89
N ASP A 611 16.12 14.91 -21.61
CA ASP A 611 16.16 15.04 -23.07
C ASP A 611 16.92 16.29 -23.50
N VAL A 612 16.76 17.43 -22.81
CA VAL A 612 17.47 18.68 -23.14
C VAL A 612 18.98 18.54 -22.93
N VAL A 613 19.42 17.88 -21.84
CA VAL A 613 20.85 17.64 -21.59
C VAL A 613 21.43 16.68 -22.63
N TRP A 614 20.69 15.65 -23.06
CA TRP A 614 21.12 14.78 -24.16
C TRP A 614 21.25 15.55 -25.49
N TRP A 615 20.34 16.46 -25.80
CA TRP A 615 20.43 17.32 -26.98
C TRP A 615 21.59 18.32 -26.90
N ILE A 616 21.89 18.86 -25.71
CA ILE A 616 23.01 19.77 -25.49
C ILE A 616 24.34 19.02 -25.59
N ILE A 617 24.48 17.85 -24.97
CA ILE A 617 25.70 17.02 -25.04
C ILE A 617 25.92 16.51 -26.47
N SER A 618 24.87 16.07 -27.15
CA SER A 618 24.95 15.65 -28.56
C SER A 618 25.26 16.83 -29.49
N GLY A 619 24.70 18.02 -29.21
CA GLY A 619 24.98 19.25 -29.94
C GLY A 619 26.41 19.77 -29.75
N ILE A 620 26.96 19.66 -28.53
CA ILE A 620 28.37 19.98 -28.23
C ILE A 620 29.30 18.95 -28.87
N GLY A 621 28.95 17.66 -28.86
CA GLY A 621 29.71 16.60 -29.54
C GLY A 621 29.78 16.79 -31.06
N ILE A 622 28.67 17.19 -31.70
CA ILE A 622 28.64 17.52 -33.13
C ILE A 622 29.43 18.81 -33.42
N GLY A 623 29.31 19.83 -32.56
CA GLY A 623 30.06 21.08 -32.69
C GLY A 623 31.57 20.91 -32.54
N ALA A 624 32.01 20.09 -31.58
CA ALA A 624 33.43 19.78 -31.35
C ALA A 624 34.02 18.95 -32.50
N THR A 625 33.23 18.04 -33.09
CA THR A 625 33.68 17.24 -34.24
C THR A 625 33.83 18.10 -35.50
N ILE A 626 32.95 19.09 -35.71
CA ILE A 626 33.05 20.05 -36.83
C ILE A 626 34.22 21.02 -36.63
N LEU A 627 34.53 21.42 -35.39
CA LEU A 627 35.68 22.28 -35.07
C LEU A 627 37.01 21.52 -35.21
N LEU A 628 37.06 20.24 -34.81
CA LEU A 628 38.23 19.37 -35.00
C LEU A 628 38.48 19.04 -36.47
N LEU A 629 37.44 18.80 -37.28
CA LEU A 629 37.59 18.57 -38.72
C LEU A 629 38.07 19.84 -39.46
N SER A 630 37.66 21.03 -39.02
CA SER A 630 38.15 22.29 -39.61
C SER A 630 39.58 22.63 -39.18
N ILE A 631 40.01 22.23 -37.97
CA ILE A 631 41.42 22.37 -37.54
C ILE A 631 42.32 21.32 -38.22
N VAL A 632 41.87 20.08 -38.42
CA VAL A 632 42.63 19.03 -39.12
C VAL A 632 42.74 19.29 -40.63
N LEU A 633 41.76 19.95 -41.24
CA LEU A 633 41.87 20.43 -42.63
C LEU A 633 42.76 21.67 -42.78
N TYR A 634 42.92 22.48 -41.72
CA TYR A 634 43.81 23.64 -41.73
C TYR A 634 45.28 23.25 -41.51
N TYR A 635 45.57 22.16 -40.79
CA TYR A 635 46.94 21.72 -40.48
C TYR A 635 47.52 20.66 -41.45
N ASN A 636 46.74 20.13 -42.41
CA ASN A 636 47.24 19.16 -43.39
C ASN A 636 47.84 19.78 -44.67
N THR A 637 48.08 21.09 -44.67
CA THR A 637 48.88 21.78 -45.69
C THR A 637 50.11 22.43 -45.06
N GLU A 638 51.01 21.64 -44.45
CA GLU A 638 52.43 21.98 -44.38
C GLU A 638 53.30 20.76 -43.99
N CYS A 639 54.27 20.51 -44.88
CA CYS A 639 55.47 19.67 -44.87
C CYS A 639 55.83 18.67 -43.75
N SER A 640 56.36 17.55 -44.24
CA SER A 640 57.19 16.51 -43.61
C SER A 640 58.32 16.99 -42.69
N VAL A 641 58.64 16.20 -41.66
CA VAL A 641 59.95 15.55 -41.35
C VAL A 641 59.71 14.56 -40.18
N GLY A 642 60.37 13.39 -40.19
CA GLY A 642 60.11 12.27 -39.27
C GLY A 642 60.96 12.21 -38.00
N VAL A 643 60.97 10.99 -37.42
CA VAL A 643 61.94 10.30 -36.54
C VAL A 643 61.27 9.60 -35.33
N ASP A 644 61.45 8.28 -35.31
CA ASP A 644 61.71 7.26 -34.26
C ASP A 644 61.09 7.27 -32.84
N GLU A 645 60.69 6.04 -32.43
CA GLU A 645 60.91 5.30 -31.15
C GLU A 645 60.49 5.98 -29.82
N ASP A 646 60.08 5.34 -28.72
CA ASP A 646 59.89 3.96 -28.24
C ASP A 646 59.18 4.07 -26.85
N GLU A 647 59.00 2.92 -26.17
CA GLU A 647 58.65 2.69 -24.73
C GLU A 647 57.17 2.39 -24.40
N LEU A 648 56.79 1.12 -24.21
CA LEU A 648 56.98 0.20 -23.06
C LEU A 648 56.01 0.49 -21.88
N LEU A 649 54.87 -0.22 -21.80
CA LEU A 649 54.52 -1.33 -20.85
C LEU A 649 54.10 -0.86 -19.41
N PRO A 650 53.52 -1.70 -18.53
CA PRO A 650 52.25 -2.43 -18.63
C PRO A 650 51.42 -2.42 -17.31
N GLU A 651 50.38 -3.26 -17.29
CA GLU A 651 49.45 -3.68 -16.22
C GLU A 651 50.07 -3.99 -14.85
N GLU A 652 49.24 -3.92 -13.79
CA GLU A 652 49.16 -5.00 -12.77
C GLU A 652 47.85 -4.93 -11.97
N ALA A 653 47.32 -6.12 -11.66
CA ALA A 653 46.12 -6.41 -10.88
C ALA A 653 46.46 -7.45 -9.81
N GLU A 654 45.88 -7.32 -8.61
CA GLU A 654 45.67 -8.32 -7.54
C GLU A 654 45.08 -7.55 -6.33
N GLY A 655 44.19 -8.03 -5.46
CA GLY A 655 43.56 -9.30 -5.15
C GLY A 655 42.93 -9.14 -3.76
N LEU A 656 41.76 -9.71 -3.45
CA LEU A 656 41.22 -9.73 -2.08
C LEU A 656 40.44 -11.02 -1.77
N ILE A 657 40.69 -11.49 -0.55
CA ILE A 657 40.38 -12.78 0.05
C ILE A 657 39.09 -12.68 0.91
N ASP A 658 38.40 -13.82 1.01
CA ASP A 658 37.28 -14.24 1.88
C ASP A 658 37.37 -13.84 3.36
N PRO A 659 36.22 -13.67 4.06
CA PRO A 659 36.11 -14.35 5.36
C PRO A 659 34.71 -14.94 5.69
N GLN A 660 34.72 -16.19 6.18
CA GLN A 660 33.76 -16.72 7.14
C GLN A 660 34.15 -16.34 8.58
N ASN A 661 33.25 -15.65 9.29
CA ASN A 661 32.86 -15.89 10.69
C ASN A 661 31.65 -15.03 11.07
#